data_AF-A0A928PW71-F1
#
_entry.id   AF-A0A928PW71-F1
#
_cell.length_a   1.000
_cell.length_b   1.000
_cell.length_c   1.000
_cell.angle_alpha   90.00
_cell.angle_beta   90.00
_cell.angle_gamma   90.00
#
_symmetry.space_group_name_H-M   'P 1'
#
loop_
_entity.id
_entity.type
_entity.pdbx_description
1 polymer ?
#
loop_
_entity_poly.entity_id
_entity_poly.type
_entity_poly.pdbx_seq_one_letter_code
_entity_poly.pdbx_strand_id
1 'polypeptide(L)'
;MNKTNKLISILLVMAMLLSMAPITVFAATVEASGKFGASGNNLTWSLDSDGVLTISGSGAMEDFANASKVPWYSKRTKVKTVVIESGVTNIGKDAFTGIYSLVNATISDTVTSIGNRAFSNSGLTNFEFSDAGNLKTIGNSAFNSTQIKNMVIPDGVTTLGSYVFGYGPIKSVTIPASVTSVGNYFFEETSSLNEVIFLGNKEPENVGDTVFLSCSSLAYVSVPADYEGDTFSNMKVSKAAASVAEVDGQGFATLADAISAAQSINGAVLKLLSHISIDSGITIESGNFTIDLNGKELFSNGYFLLRIDGADVTIVDSSGGGIFNATNDQGNIVLEVLSGSANILGGTFNSAGYPATVRDGTLKLTGKDFVLNGNRRIGWYGGSIDLSACTADEVRIQACADGLQASAVTLPDGWGLFKTDGTPCTELVKNDIYVAKAGFKVTASVNPAEGGTVEGAGTYSSGATVTLTATAANGYRFINWTQSGEEVNTSAVYTFTASGNRELTANFEIVPHTHSFTYSASGDTITAVCENTDGNCPDSEGTLTILAPADLYADGITAKEATIENNLVDTSVAISDITYSAPYGLPPKDAGTYTASVTVGGATATVEFTLLNYAAKVTDKDGNAVGTYKTFEDAITAAEGSEGSTITLLDDITLTKEQNIRSGKFTLDLNGKNLINENGRVLYILEEADLTIKDSGEGGTIETKDESVDCIYNYGKLTVESGIIKGDGGIRNFGVLYFNDGTVEADNYPAIANYNDSTVYVYDGVLKGGKNSGAVENGGKLYVYGGEIESIVNVN
;
A
#
# COMPACT_ATOMS: atom_id res chain seq x y z
N MET A 1 -27.83 -5.57 -19.93
CA MET A 1 -27.37 -6.87 -20.48
C MET A 1 -25.98 -7.16 -19.93
N ASN A 2 -25.91 -7.70 -18.70
CA ASN A 2 -24.63 -7.91 -18.02
C ASN A 2 -24.43 -9.37 -17.64
N LYS A 3 -23.26 -9.88 -18.03
CA LYS A 3 -22.72 -11.24 -17.95
C LYS A 3 -22.54 -11.80 -16.52
N THR A 4 -23.25 -11.31 -15.51
CA THR A 4 -22.90 -11.55 -14.10
C THR A 4 -23.82 -12.54 -13.37
N ASN A 5 -24.95 -12.93 -13.96
CA ASN A 5 -25.75 -14.08 -13.48
C ASN A 5 -25.08 -15.44 -13.73
N LYS A 6 -23.88 -15.44 -14.33
CA LYS A 6 -23.02 -16.61 -14.46
C LYS A 6 -22.17 -16.94 -13.22
N LEU A 7 -22.05 -16.05 -12.21
CA LEU A 7 -21.09 -16.25 -11.12
C LEU A 7 -21.68 -16.73 -9.78
N ILE A 8 -22.99 -16.64 -9.53
CA ILE A 8 -23.58 -17.20 -8.29
C ILE A 8 -23.79 -18.72 -8.43
N SER A 9 -24.09 -19.19 -9.64
CA SER A 9 -24.12 -20.61 -10.00
C SER A 9 -22.76 -21.34 -9.86
N ILE A 10 -21.64 -20.62 -9.76
CA ILE A 10 -20.29 -21.18 -9.62
C ILE A 10 -19.87 -21.28 -8.15
N LEU A 11 -20.40 -20.42 -7.25
CA LEU A 11 -19.99 -20.39 -5.85
C LEU A 11 -20.43 -21.63 -5.04
N LEU A 12 -21.52 -22.29 -5.44
CA LEU A 12 -22.02 -23.49 -4.77
C LEU A 12 -21.25 -24.78 -5.10
N VAL A 13 -20.33 -24.72 -6.07
CA VAL A 13 -19.45 -25.84 -6.44
C VAL A 13 -18.19 -25.86 -5.56
N MET A 14 -17.73 -24.70 -5.07
CA MET A 14 -16.46 -24.60 -4.32
C MET A 14 -16.55 -24.97 -2.83
N ALA A 15 -17.75 -25.08 -2.25
CA ALA A 15 -17.90 -25.37 -0.81
C ALA A 15 -17.79 -26.86 -0.41
N MET A 16 -17.49 -27.79 -1.33
CA MET A 16 -17.30 -29.23 -1.02
C MET A 16 -15.84 -29.68 -0.84
N LEU A 17 -14.87 -28.78 -0.94
CA LEU A 17 -13.47 -29.13 -0.75
C LEU A 17 -12.88 -28.27 0.37
N LEU A 18 -12.82 -28.82 1.60
CA LEU A 18 -11.75 -28.59 2.59
C LEU A 18 -11.97 -29.48 3.83
N SER A 19 -11.26 -30.60 3.88
CA SER A 19 -10.76 -31.18 5.13
C SER A 19 -9.28 -31.46 4.94
N MET A 20 -8.47 -31.01 5.90
CA MET A 20 -7.02 -30.83 5.83
C MET A 20 -6.25 -32.08 5.38
N ALA A 21 -5.69 -32.00 4.18
CA ALA A 21 -4.55 -32.72 3.57
C ALA A 21 -4.33 -32.09 2.18
N PRO A 22 -3.15 -32.17 1.53
CA PRO A 22 -2.94 -31.53 0.22
C PRO A 22 -3.86 -32.20 -0.82
N ILE A 23 -4.93 -31.52 -1.20
CA ILE A 23 -5.86 -31.96 -2.25
C ILE A 23 -5.63 -31.06 -3.46
N THR A 24 -5.10 -31.66 -4.51
CA THR A 24 -5.13 -31.16 -5.87
C THR A 24 -6.60 -30.91 -6.29
N VAL A 25 -7.00 -29.65 -6.43
CA VAL A 25 -8.30 -29.29 -7.02
C VAL A 25 -8.17 -29.42 -8.54
N PHE A 26 -8.65 -30.54 -9.08
CA PHE A 26 -8.91 -30.68 -10.51
C PHE A 26 -10.16 -29.87 -10.86
N ALA A 27 -10.17 -29.17 -12.00
CA ALA A 27 -11.42 -28.65 -12.55
C ALA A 27 -12.43 -29.79 -12.72
N ALA A 28 -13.68 -29.59 -12.29
CA ALA A 28 -14.73 -30.59 -12.39
C ALA A 28 -14.85 -31.09 -13.84
N THR A 29 -14.77 -32.39 -14.03
CA THR A 29 -14.80 -32.98 -15.38
C THR A 29 -16.24 -33.21 -15.81
N VAL A 30 -16.61 -32.81 -17.03
CA VAL A 30 -17.94 -33.09 -17.58
C VAL A 30 -18.12 -34.60 -17.71
N GLU A 31 -19.02 -35.18 -16.90
CA GLU A 31 -19.33 -36.62 -16.89
C GLU A 31 -20.36 -37.02 -17.94
N ALA A 32 -21.29 -36.12 -18.28
CA ALA A 32 -22.32 -36.36 -19.28
C ALA A 32 -22.83 -35.05 -19.89
N SER A 33 -23.23 -35.07 -21.15
CA SER A 33 -23.89 -33.93 -21.80
C SER A 33 -24.77 -34.36 -22.96
N GLY A 34 -25.65 -33.48 -23.42
CA GLY A 34 -26.53 -33.75 -24.56
C GLY A 34 -27.33 -32.53 -25.01
N LYS A 35 -28.11 -32.71 -26.08
CA LYS A 35 -29.09 -31.74 -26.59
C LYS A 35 -30.51 -32.20 -26.31
N PHE A 36 -31.43 -31.26 -26.13
CA PHE A 36 -32.86 -31.54 -25.92
C PHE A 36 -33.72 -30.33 -26.32
N GLY A 37 -35.05 -30.47 -26.26
CA GLY A 37 -36.00 -29.40 -26.59
C GLY A 37 -36.73 -29.61 -27.92
N ALA A 38 -37.83 -28.87 -28.09
CA ALA A 38 -38.69 -28.95 -29.27
C ALA A 38 -37.99 -28.48 -30.54
N SER A 39 -38.52 -28.88 -31.71
CA SER A 39 -37.98 -28.50 -33.03
C SER A 39 -37.89 -26.98 -33.17
N GLY A 40 -36.66 -26.44 -33.20
CA GLY A 40 -36.37 -25.01 -33.27
C GLY A 40 -35.64 -24.44 -32.04
N ASN A 41 -35.63 -25.18 -30.92
CA ASN A 41 -34.89 -24.80 -29.72
C ASN A 41 -33.46 -25.35 -29.77
N ASN A 42 -32.50 -24.59 -29.22
CA ASN A 42 -31.09 -24.98 -29.18
C ASN A 42 -30.65 -25.24 -27.73
N LEU A 43 -31.40 -26.06 -26.99
CA LEU A 43 -31.10 -26.38 -25.59
C LEU A 43 -30.12 -27.55 -25.47
N THR A 44 -29.24 -27.43 -24.50
CA THR A 44 -28.19 -28.39 -24.14
C THR A 44 -28.17 -28.57 -22.64
N TRP A 45 -27.68 -29.72 -22.19
CA TRP A 45 -27.42 -29.98 -20.78
C TRP A 45 -26.03 -30.58 -20.60
N SER A 46 -25.40 -30.32 -19.45
CA SER A 46 -24.16 -30.96 -19.02
C SER A 46 -24.22 -31.26 -17.53
N LEU A 47 -23.65 -32.39 -17.12
CA LEU A 47 -23.45 -32.79 -15.74
C LEU A 47 -21.94 -32.98 -15.50
N ASP A 48 -21.39 -32.30 -14.51
CA ASP A 48 -19.99 -32.46 -14.10
C ASP A 48 -19.81 -33.44 -12.93
N SER A 49 -18.54 -33.69 -12.57
CA SER A 49 -18.14 -34.59 -11.48
C SER A 49 -18.59 -34.12 -10.10
N ASP A 50 -18.90 -32.84 -9.94
CA ASP A 50 -19.29 -32.26 -8.65
C ASP A 50 -20.80 -32.38 -8.43
N GLY A 51 -21.55 -32.66 -9.50
CA GLY A 51 -22.98 -32.88 -9.50
C GLY A 51 -23.78 -31.67 -9.98
N VAL A 52 -23.17 -30.76 -10.74
CA VAL A 52 -23.84 -29.59 -11.31
C VAL A 52 -24.45 -29.96 -12.64
N LEU A 53 -25.78 -29.92 -12.71
CA LEU A 53 -26.54 -30.04 -13.94
C LEU A 53 -26.82 -28.65 -14.52
N THR A 54 -26.10 -28.30 -15.57
CA THR A 54 -26.26 -27.02 -16.26
C THR A 54 -27.16 -27.20 -17.48
N ILE A 55 -28.17 -26.35 -17.61
CA ILE A 55 -29.06 -26.23 -18.76
C ILE A 55 -28.72 -24.91 -19.48
N SER A 56 -28.30 -25.03 -20.73
CA SER A 56 -27.80 -23.91 -21.54
C SER A 56 -28.49 -23.87 -22.90
N GLY A 57 -28.48 -22.70 -23.54
CA GLY A 57 -28.96 -22.52 -24.90
C GLY A 57 -30.07 -21.50 -25.00
N SER A 58 -30.88 -21.59 -26.05
CA SER A 58 -31.98 -20.66 -26.28
C SER A 58 -33.30 -21.38 -26.54
N GLY A 59 -34.36 -20.89 -25.89
CA GLY A 59 -35.74 -21.30 -26.11
C GLY A 59 -36.37 -22.01 -24.90
N ALA A 60 -37.55 -22.59 -25.16
CA ALA A 60 -38.39 -23.20 -24.14
C ALA A 60 -37.96 -24.63 -23.81
N MET A 61 -37.92 -24.98 -22.52
CA MET A 61 -37.85 -26.37 -22.10
C MET A 61 -39.19 -27.05 -22.40
N GLU A 62 -39.15 -28.27 -22.94
CA GLU A 62 -40.34 -29.06 -23.18
C GLU A 62 -41.01 -29.52 -21.87
N ASP A 63 -42.33 -29.67 -21.89
CA ASP A 63 -43.06 -30.30 -20.80
C ASP A 63 -42.88 -31.81 -20.87
N PHE A 64 -42.22 -32.39 -19.86
CA PHE A 64 -41.99 -33.82 -19.84
C PHE A 64 -43.26 -34.56 -19.40
N ALA A 65 -43.50 -35.72 -20.02
CA ALA A 65 -44.64 -36.56 -19.65
C ALA A 65 -44.55 -37.05 -18.19
N ASN A 66 -43.33 -37.23 -17.68
CA ASN A 66 -42.98 -37.48 -16.29
C ASN A 66 -41.44 -37.40 -16.11
N ALA A 67 -40.98 -37.44 -14.86
CA ALA A 67 -39.57 -37.38 -14.49
C ALA A 67 -38.67 -38.42 -15.19
N SER A 68 -39.20 -39.57 -15.61
CA SER A 68 -38.40 -40.63 -16.27
C SER A 68 -38.01 -40.29 -17.70
N LYS A 69 -38.54 -39.21 -18.27
CA LYS A 69 -38.32 -38.80 -19.66
C LYS A 69 -37.28 -37.68 -19.80
N VAL A 70 -36.83 -37.10 -18.70
CA VAL A 70 -35.82 -36.05 -18.74
C VAL A 70 -34.46 -36.64 -19.19
N PRO A 71 -33.65 -35.91 -19.97
CA PRO A 71 -32.37 -36.42 -20.48
C PRO A 71 -31.39 -36.88 -19.39
N TRP A 72 -31.46 -36.28 -18.19
CA TRP A 72 -30.60 -36.57 -17.05
C TRP A 72 -31.15 -37.64 -16.09
N TYR A 73 -32.26 -38.32 -16.40
CA TYR A 73 -32.94 -39.22 -15.45
C TYR A 73 -32.05 -40.32 -14.86
N SER A 74 -31.19 -40.92 -15.70
CA SER A 74 -30.27 -42.00 -15.29
C SER A 74 -29.13 -41.52 -14.38
N LYS A 75 -28.91 -40.21 -14.30
CA LYS A 75 -27.86 -39.57 -13.50
C LYS A 75 -28.41 -38.76 -12.32
N ARG A 76 -29.73 -38.74 -12.13
CA ARG A 76 -30.42 -37.90 -11.12
C ARG A 76 -29.86 -38.02 -9.71
N THR A 77 -29.36 -39.19 -9.29
CA THR A 77 -28.78 -39.40 -7.95
C THR A 77 -27.45 -38.69 -7.73
N LYS A 78 -26.81 -38.20 -8.80
CA LYS A 78 -25.59 -37.39 -8.74
C LYS A 78 -25.87 -35.89 -8.80
N VAL A 79 -27.08 -35.48 -9.19
CA VAL A 79 -27.41 -34.07 -9.38
C VAL A 79 -27.62 -33.42 -8.02
N LYS A 80 -26.71 -32.50 -7.66
CA LYS A 80 -26.73 -31.71 -6.42
C LYS A 80 -27.12 -30.27 -6.65
N THR A 81 -26.81 -29.74 -7.83
CA THR A 81 -27.10 -28.35 -8.21
C THR A 81 -27.70 -28.33 -9.60
N VAL A 82 -28.73 -27.49 -9.82
CA VAL A 82 -29.27 -27.20 -11.15
C VAL A 82 -29.00 -25.75 -11.49
N VAL A 83 -28.45 -25.50 -12.68
CA VAL A 83 -28.17 -24.16 -13.18
C VAL A 83 -28.91 -23.96 -14.49
N ILE A 84 -29.86 -23.04 -14.54
CA ILE A 84 -30.56 -22.64 -15.77
C ILE A 84 -29.94 -21.34 -16.28
N GLU A 85 -29.16 -21.43 -17.37
CA GLU A 85 -28.47 -20.28 -17.94
C GLU A 85 -29.38 -19.34 -18.74
N SER A 86 -28.92 -18.10 -18.90
CA SER A 86 -29.59 -17.09 -19.74
C SER A 86 -29.80 -17.59 -21.18
N GLY A 87 -31.00 -17.34 -21.69
CA GLY A 87 -31.49 -17.80 -22.99
C GLY A 87 -32.59 -18.85 -22.89
N VAL A 88 -32.67 -19.58 -21.77
CA VAL A 88 -33.78 -20.49 -21.47
C VAL A 88 -35.01 -19.68 -21.06
N THR A 89 -36.18 -19.93 -21.68
CA THR A 89 -37.36 -19.07 -21.51
C THR A 89 -38.43 -19.61 -20.55
N ASN A 90 -38.39 -20.91 -20.21
CA ASN A 90 -39.22 -21.53 -19.17
C ASN A 90 -38.52 -22.78 -18.61
N ILE A 91 -38.98 -23.22 -17.45
CA ILE A 91 -38.69 -24.57 -16.93
C ILE A 91 -39.88 -25.46 -17.23
N GLY A 92 -39.62 -26.59 -17.89
CA GLY A 92 -40.65 -27.53 -18.31
C GLY A 92 -41.29 -28.28 -17.15
N LYS A 93 -42.52 -28.74 -17.35
CA LYS A 93 -43.20 -29.67 -16.45
C LYS A 93 -42.33 -30.89 -16.16
N ASP A 94 -42.31 -31.30 -14.89
CA ASP A 94 -41.59 -32.47 -14.36
C ASP A 94 -40.05 -32.49 -14.58
N ALA A 95 -39.42 -31.37 -14.95
CA ALA A 95 -38.01 -31.33 -15.36
C ALA A 95 -37.00 -31.80 -14.29
N PHE A 96 -37.25 -31.50 -13.01
CA PHE A 96 -36.37 -31.83 -11.89
C PHE A 96 -37.11 -32.53 -10.74
N THR A 97 -38.27 -33.13 -11.04
CA THR A 97 -39.07 -33.87 -10.08
C THR A 97 -38.33 -35.10 -9.56
N GLY A 98 -38.40 -35.35 -8.25
CA GLY A 98 -37.84 -36.57 -7.67
C GLY A 98 -36.31 -36.63 -7.63
N ILE A 99 -35.63 -35.51 -7.86
CA ILE A 99 -34.18 -35.40 -7.68
C ILE A 99 -33.89 -35.16 -6.19
N TYR A 100 -33.92 -36.24 -5.41
CA TYR A 100 -33.73 -36.16 -3.94
C TYR A 100 -32.35 -35.67 -3.50
N SER A 101 -31.34 -35.76 -4.38
CA SER A 101 -29.98 -35.25 -4.12
C SER A 101 -29.80 -33.77 -4.43
N LEU A 102 -30.78 -33.14 -5.10
CA LEU A 102 -30.72 -31.72 -5.46
C LEU A 102 -30.77 -30.88 -4.19
N VAL A 103 -29.79 -30.00 -3.97
CA VAL A 103 -29.74 -29.08 -2.83
C VAL A 103 -30.02 -27.66 -3.28
N ASN A 104 -29.51 -27.27 -4.45
CA ASN A 104 -29.56 -25.90 -4.96
C ASN A 104 -30.11 -25.83 -6.38
N ALA A 105 -30.89 -24.80 -6.69
CA ALA A 105 -31.22 -24.49 -8.08
C ALA A 105 -31.21 -22.98 -8.33
N THR A 106 -30.66 -22.59 -9.47
CA THR A 106 -30.50 -21.19 -9.87
C THR A 106 -31.12 -20.97 -11.25
N ILE A 107 -31.95 -19.93 -11.40
CA ILE A 107 -32.64 -19.61 -12.66
C ILE A 107 -32.32 -18.19 -13.13
N SER A 108 -32.18 -17.97 -14.45
CA SER A 108 -31.85 -16.66 -15.03
C SER A 108 -33.06 -15.77 -15.36
N ASP A 109 -32.78 -14.50 -15.64
CA ASP A 109 -33.71 -13.44 -16.05
C ASP A 109 -34.60 -13.72 -17.27
N THR A 110 -34.19 -14.61 -18.16
CA THR A 110 -34.99 -14.97 -19.35
C THR A 110 -36.16 -15.90 -19.04
N VAL A 111 -36.21 -16.52 -17.85
CA VAL A 111 -37.24 -17.49 -17.49
C VAL A 111 -38.56 -16.77 -17.15
N THR A 112 -39.60 -17.06 -17.93
CA THR A 112 -40.93 -16.45 -17.79
C THR A 112 -41.91 -17.33 -16.99
N SER A 113 -41.65 -18.63 -16.89
CA SER A 113 -42.50 -19.56 -16.13
C SER A 113 -41.74 -20.78 -15.60
N ILE A 114 -42.18 -21.27 -14.44
CA ILE A 114 -41.78 -22.56 -13.87
C ILE A 114 -42.96 -23.52 -14.04
N GLY A 115 -42.75 -24.61 -14.75
CA GLY A 115 -43.79 -25.57 -15.09
C GLY A 115 -44.32 -26.37 -13.90
N ASN A 116 -45.44 -27.06 -14.14
CA ASN A 116 -46.06 -27.90 -13.12
C ASN A 116 -45.09 -28.96 -12.61
N ARG A 117 -45.05 -29.18 -11.29
CA ARG A 117 -44.19 -30.16 -10.60
C ARG A 117 -42.69 -30.02 -10.86
N ALA A 118 -42.22 -28.94 -11.47
CA ALA A 118 -40.85 -28.81 -11.96
C ALA A 118 -39.77 -29.24 -10.94
N PHE A 119 -39.92 -28.90 -9.66
CA PHE A 119 -39.01 -29.29 -8.57
C PHE A 119 -39.69 -30.14 -7.48
N SER A 120 -40.86 -30.70 -7.78
CA SER A 120 -41.64 -31.47 -6.80
C SER A 120 -40.87 -32.69 -6.30
N ASN A 121 -40.98 -33.01 -5.01
CA ASN A 121 -40.32 -34.15 -4.37
C ASN A 121 -38.79 -34.15 -4.57
N SER A 122 -38.15 -32.98 -4.58
CA SER A 122 -36.69 -32.85 -4.65
C SER A 122 -36.09 -32.51 -3.28
N GLY A 123 -34.78 -32.69 -3.11
CA GLY A 123 -34.06 -32.28 -1.89
C GLY A 123 -33.84 -30.76 -1.77
N LEU A 124 -34.40 -29.99 -2.70
CA LEU A 124 -34.07 -28.59 -2.93
C LEU A 124 -34.26 -27.78 -1.65
N THR A 125 -33.18 -27.21 -1.15
CA THR A 125 -33.14 -26.40 0.08
C THR A 125 -33.02 -24.92 -0.25
N ASN A 126 -32.26 -24.58 -1.30
CA ASN A 126 -32.00 -23.22 -1.72
C ASN A 126 -32.45 -23.03 -3.17
N PHE A 127 -33.33 -22.07 -3.42
CA PHE A 127 -33.78 -21.70 -4.75
C PHE A 127 -33.50 -20.22 -5.01
N GLU A 128 -32.70 -19.94 -6.03
CA GLU A 128 -32.24 -18.59 -6.34
C GLU A 128 -32.80 -18.11 -7.67
N PHE A 129 -33.48 -16.97 -7.60
CA PHE A 129 -33.92 -16.19 -8.74
C PHE A 129 -32.77 -15.26 -9.16
N SER A 130 -31.86 -15.69 -10.02
CA SER A 130 -30.84 -14.80 -10.59
C SER A 130 -31.50 -13.86 -11.59
N ASP A 131 -31.99 -12.72 -11.09
CA ASP A 131 -32.64 -11.63 -11.83
C ASP A 131 -34.00 -11.99 -12.47
N ALA A 132 -34.90 -12.66 -11.76
CA ALA A 132 -36.19 -13.14 -12.30
C ALA A 132 -37.27 -12.08 -12.60
N GLY A 133 -36.91 -10.87 -13.04
CA GLY A 133 -37.88 -9.78 -13.33
C GLY A 133 -38.93 -10.14 -14.41
N ASN A 134 -38.65 -11.16 -15.24
CA ASN A 134 -39.58 -11.65 -16.26
C ASN A 134 -40.44 -12.84 -15.82
N LEU A 135 -40.22 -13.43 -14.64
CA LEU A 135 -40.99 -14.58 -14.19
C LEU A 135 -42.43 -14.15 -13.88
N LYS A 136 -43.40 -14.74 -14.60
CA LYS A 136 -44.83 -14.43 -14.45
C LYS A 136 -45.61 -15.52 -13.72
N THR A 137 -45.20 -16.78 -13.90
CA THR A 137 -45.99 -17.94 -13.47
C THR A 137 -45.15 -18.99 -12.75
N ILE A 138 -45.62 -19.42 -11.58
CA ILE A 138 -45.13 -20.62 -10.89
C ILE A 138 -46.25 -21.65 -10.91
N GLY A 139 -46.02 -22.76 -11.62
CA GLY A 139 -47.01 -23.79 -11.90
C GLY A 139 -47.43 -24.63 -10.69
N ASN A 140 -48.46 -25.44 -10.88
CA ASN A 140 -49.02 -26.31 -9.85
C ASN A 140 -47.95 -27.26 -9.29
N SER A 141 -47.86 -27.34 -7.97
CA SER A 141 -46.94 -28.20 -7.23
C SER A 141 -45.46 -27.97 -7.58
N ALA A 142 -45.08 -26.81 -8.12
CA ALA A 142 -43.73 -26.56 -8.60
C ALA A 142 -42.65 -26.84 -7.54
N PHE A 143 -42.90 -26.50 -6.27
CA PHE A 143 -41.99 -26.71 -5.13
C PHE A 143 -42.59 -27.63 -4.05
N ASN A 144 -43.59 -28.44 -4.42
CA ASN A 144 -44.27 -29.32 -3.47
C ASN A 144 -43.32 -30.39 -2.93
N SER A 145 -43.34 -30.64 -1.63
CA SER A 145 -42.45 -31.60 -0.95
C SER A 145 -40.95 -31.32 -1.21
N THR A 146 -40.55 -30.06 -1.31
CA THR A 146 -39.14 -29.63 -1.31
C THR A 146 -38.64 -29.45 0.13
N GLN A 147 -37.35 -29.09 0.31
CA GLN A 147 -36.74 -28.81 1.62
C GLN A 147 -36.51 -27.30 1.86
N ILE A 148 -37.14 -26.45 1.05
CA ILE A 148 -37.02 -24.99 1.15
C ILE A 148 -37.61 -24.53 2.47
N LYS A 149 -36.86 -23.70 3.20
CA LYS A 149 -37.27 -23.15 4.50
C LYS A 149 -37.84 -21.75 4.39
N ASN A 150 -37.35 -20.94 3.47
CA ASN A 150 -37.84 -19.57 3.26
C ASN A 150 -37.92 -19.31 1.76
N MET A 151 -38.91 -18.55 1.33
CA MET A 151 -39.06 -18.17 -0.08
C MET A 151 -39.46 -16.70 -0.21
N VAL A 152 -38.75 -15.97 -1.05
CA VAL A 152 -39.16 -14.65 -1.53
C VAL A 152 -39.58 -14.82 -2.98
N ILE A 153 -40.87 -14.67 -3.26
CA ILE A 153 -41.38 -14.71 -4.62
C ILE A 153 -41.02 -13.38 -5.31
N PRO A 154 -40.34 -13.39 -6.47
CA PRO A 154 -39.83 -12.18 -7.09
C PRO A 154 -40.97 -11.28 -7.63
N ASP A 155 -40.72 -9.97 -7.61
CA ASP A 155 -41.61 -8.98 -8.23
C ASP A 155 -41.87 -9.31 -9.70
N GLY A 156 -43.12 -9.11 -10.13
CA GLY A 156 -43.56 -9.40 -11.49
C GLY A 156 -44.25 -10.76 -11.64
N VAL A 157 -44.15 -11.66 -10.66
CA VAL A 157 -44.97 -12.88 -10.61
C VAL A 157 -46.43 -12.49 -10.40
N THR A 158 -47.30 -12.96 -11.29
CA THR A 158 -48.74 -12.67 -11.25
C THR A 158 -49.56 -13.90 -10.86
N THR A 159 -49.08 -15.10 -11.22
CA THR A 159 -49.82 -16.35 -11.03
C THR A 159 -49.02 -17.38 -10.24
N LEU A 160 -49.61 -17.81 -9.12
CA LEU A 160 -49.11 -18.85 -8.24
C LEU A 160 -50.06 -20.06 -8.29
N GLY A 161 -49.58 -21.22 -8.73
CA GLY A 161 -50.39 -22.42 -8.92
C GLY A 161 -50.88 -23.06 -7.62
N SER A 162 -51.62 -24.16 -7.71
CA SER A 162 -52.07 -24.94 -6.54
C SER A 162 -50.93 -25.76 -5.94
N TYR A 163 -50.94 -26.00 -4.62
CA TYR A 163 -49.98 -26.85 -3.90
C TYR A 163 -48.49 -26.47 -4.04
N VAL A 164 -48.16 -25.24 -4.43
CA VAL A 164 -46.77 -24.85 -4.78
C VAL A 164 -45.80 -25.15 -3.64
N PHE A 165 -46.14 -24.87 -2.38
CA PHE A 165 -45.32 -25.15 -1.20
C PHE A 165 -45.96 -26.16 -0.23
N GLY A 166 -46.86 -27.00 -0.72
CA GLY A 166 -47.48 -28.04 0.12
C GLY A 166 -46.48 -29.14 0.53
N TYR A 167 -46.72 -29.75 1.69
CA TYR A 167 -45.97 -30.88 2.27
C TYR A 167 -44.45 -30.62 2.46
N GLY A 168 -44.03 -29.35 2.47
CA GLY A 168 -42.63 -28.94 2.67
C GLY A 168 -42.37 -28.35 4.06
N PRO A 169 -41.09 -28.16 4.46
CA PRO A 169 -40.71 -27.57 5.74
C PRO A 169 -40.59 -26.04 5.66
N ILE A 170 -41.34 -25.38 4.77
CA ILE A 170 -41.25 -23.93 4.60
C ILE A 170 -41.79 -23.23 5.85
N LYS A 171 -41.08 -22.19 6.30
CA LYS A 171 -41.32 -21.43 7.51
C LYS A 171 -41.85 -20.04 7.19
N SER A 172 -41.24 -19.37 6.21
CA SER A 172 -41.62 -18.02 5.80
C SER A 172 -41.76 -17.91 4.28
N VAL A 173 -42.81 -17.21 3.82
CA VAL A 173 -42.98 -16.82 2.41
C VAL A 173 -43.37 -15.36 2.28
N THR A 174 -42.62 -14.63 1.45
CA THR A 174 -42.97 -13.29 0.98
C THR A 174 -43.61 -13.37 -0.41
N ILE A 175 -44.81 -12.82 -0.53
CA ILE A 175 -45.63 -12.76 -1.75
C ILE A 175 -45.68 -11.29 -2.22
N PRO A 176 -45.23 -10.97 -3.44
CA PRO A 176 -45.12 -9.59 -3.91
C PRO A 176 -46.48 -9.00 -4.30
N ALA A 177 -46.54 -7.68 -4.38
CA ALA A 177 -47.75 -6.93 -4.72
C ALA A 177 -48.30 -7.24 -6.12
N SER A 178 -47.47 -7.77 -7.03
CA SER A 178 -47.87 -8.12 -8.39
C SER A 178 -48.76 -9.37 -8.49
N VAL A 179 -48.87 -10.16 -7.43
CA VAL A 179 -49.63 -11.42 -7.45
C VAL A 179 -51.13 -11.14 -7.48
N THR A 180 -51.79 -11.59 -8.56
CA THR A 180 -53.24 -11.47 -8.75
C THR A 180 -53.97 -12.81 -8.59
N SER A 181 -53.24 -13.93 -8.59
CA SER A 181 -53.83 -15.27 -8.46
C SER A 181 -52.97 -16.21 -7.61
N VAL A 182 -53.59 -16.85 -6.61
CA VAL A 182 -53.01 -17.86 -5.72
C VAL A 182 -53.89 -19.11 -5.79
N GLY A 183 -53.32 -20.25 -6.19
CA GLY A 183 -54.07 -21.49 -6.36
C GLY A 183 -54.48 -22.17 -5.05
N ASN A 184 -55.37 -23.15 -5.18
CA ASN A 184 -55.88 -23.93 -4.04
C ASN A 184 -54.74 -24.64 -3.29
N TYR A 185 -54.91 -24.83 -1.98
CA TYR A 185 -54.01 -25.67 -1.17
C TYR A 185 -52.53 -25.28 -1.23
N PHE A 186 -52.23 -24.00 -1.48
CA PHE A 186 -50.88 -23.49 -1.74
C PHE A 186 -49.83 -23.95 -0.72
N PHE A 187 -50.22 -23.98 0.57
CA PHE A 187 -49.43 -24.42 1.72
C PHE A 187 -50.01 -25.66 2.42
N GLU A 188 -50.72 -26.55 1.72
CA GLU A 188 -51.31 -27.72 2.38
C GLU A 188 -50.28 -28.56 3.13
N GLU A 189 -50.60 -28.94 4.38
CA GLU A 189 -49.77 -29.78 5.25
C GLU A 189 -48.40 -29.18 5.61
N THR A 190 -48.26 -27.86 5.50
CA THR A 190 -47.05 -27.12 5.87
C THR A 190 -47.11 -26.64 7.32
N SER A 191 -47.03 -27.59 8.26
CA SER A 191 -47.12 -27.30 9.71
C SER A 191 -45.99 -26.42 10.27
N SER A 192 -44.88 -26.27 9.54
CA SER A 192 -43.74 -25.41 9.90
C SER A 192 -43.93 -23.94 9.53
N LEU A 193 -44.92 -23.60 8.69
CA LEU A 193 -45.16 -22.24 8.23
C LEU A 193 -45.61 -21.38 9.41
N ASN A 194 -44.85 -20.34 9.72
CA ASN A 194 -45.12 -19.43 10.83
C ASN A 194 -45.28 -17.97 10.40
N GLU A 195 -44.81 -17.63 9.19
CA GLU A 195 -44.86 -16.27 8.67
C GLU A 195 -45.25 -16.28 7.19
N VAL A 196 -46.23 -15.46 6.84
CA VAL A 196 -46.58 -15.17 5.46
C VAL A 196 -46.75 -13.67 5.35
N ILE A 197 -46.01 -13.07 4.42
CA ILE A 197 -46.03 -11.63 4.16
C ILE A 197 -46.59 -11.43 2.77
N PHE A 198 -47.65 -10.67 2.68
CA PHE A 198 -48.21 -10.25 1.41
C PHE A 198 -47.97 -8.75 1.25
N LEU A 199 -47.24 -8.36 0.21
CA LEU A 199 -46.82 -6.97 0.00
C LEU A 199 -47.85 -6.12 -0.76
N GLY A 200 -48.92 -6.72 -1.27
CA GLY A 200 -49.99 -5.97 -1.94
C GLY A 200 -50.89 -5.24 -0.94
N ASN A 201 -51.44 -4.11 -1.36
CA ASN A 201 -52.43 -3.35 -0.58
C ASN A 201 -53.88 -3.82 -0.81
N LYS A 202 -54.10 -4.79 -1.70
CA LYS A 202 -55.41 -5.40 -1.99
C LYS A 202 -55.29 -6.91 -2.04
N GLU A 203 -56.34 -7.61 -1.62
CA GLU A 203 -56.40 -9.07 -1.78
C GLU A 203 -56.25 -9.46 -3.26
N PRO A 204 -55.51 -10.55 -3.59
CA PRO A 204 -55.43 -11.03 -4.95
C PRO A 204 -56.82 -11.31 -5.54
N GLU A 205 -57.01 -11.03 -6.84
CA GLU A 205 -58.29 -11.22 -7.53
C GLU A 205 -58.82 -12.66 -7.44
N ASN A 206 -57.92 -13.64 -7.44
CA ASN A 206 -58.27 -15.06 -7.36
C ASN A 206 -57.46 -15.72 -6.25
N VAL A 207 -58.06 -15.90 -5.08
CA VAL A 207 -57.46 -16.69 -3.98
C VAL A 207 -58.17 -18.03 -3.91
N GLY A 208 -57.39 -19.10 -4.04
CA GLY A 208 -57.91 -20.47 -4.00
C GLY A 208 -58.51 -20.86 -2.66
N ASP A 209 -59.28 -21.94 -2.67
CA ASP A 209 -59.84 -22.52 -1.46
C ASP A 209 -58.73 -23.14 -0.60
N THR A 210 -58.81 -22.94 0.71
CA THR A 210 -57.99 -23.67 1.70
C THR A 210 -56.47 -23.48 1.50
N VAL A 211 -56.04 -22.27 1.11
CA VAL A 211 -54.62 -21.91 0.89
C VAL A 211 -53.71 -22.35 2.04
N PHE A 212 -54.19 -22.23 3.28
CA PHE A 212 -53.45 -22.52 4.53
C PHE A 212 -53.93 -23.80 5.24
N LEU A 213 -54.46 -24.78 4.51
CA LEU A 213 -54.91 -26.04 5.11
C LEU A 213 -53.78 -26.71 5.91
N SER A 214 -54.05 -27.06 7.17
CA SER A 214 -53.08 -27.70 8.09
C SER A 214 -51.80 -26.89 8.39
N CYS A 215 -51.81 -25.56 8.19
CA CYS A 215 -50.73 -24.64 8.61
C CYS A 215 -50.83 -24.27 10.11
N SER A 216 -50.63 -25.24 11.01
CA SER A 216 -50.91 -25.09 12.44
C SER A 216 -50.03 -24.08 13.20
N SER A 217 -48.85 -23.72 12.67
CA SER A 217 -47.95 -22.74 13.28
C SER A 217 -48.19 -21.30 12.81
N LEU A 218 -49.00 -21.08 11.76
CA LEU A 218 -49.28 -19.77 11.22
C LEU A 218 -50.46 -19.15 11.98
N ALA A 219 -50.27 -17.98 12.58
CA ALA A 219 -51.31 -17.29 13.34
C ALA A 219 -52.06 -16.23 12.53
N TYR A 220 -51.34 -15.50 11.69
CA TYR A 220 -51.87 -14.42 10.84
C TYR A 220 -51.03 -14.27 9.57
N VAL A 221 -51.63 -13.67 8.54
CA VAL A 221 -50.91 -13.14 7.39
C VAL A 221 -50.57 -11.67 7.65
N SER A 222 -49.31 -11.30 7.46
CA SER A 222 -48.83 -9.92 7.60
C SER A 222 -49.07 -9.16 6.30
N VAL A 223 -49.63 -7.96 6.41
CA VAL A 223 -49.95 -7.07 5.28
C VAL A 223 -49.54 -5.62 5.57
N PRO A 224 -49.37 -4.77 4.54
CA PRO A 224 -49.22 -3.33 4.69
C PRO A 224 -50.32 -2.68 5.54
N ALA A 225 -50.00 -1.53 6.15
CA ALA A 225 -50.94 -0.80 7.00
C ALA A 225 -52.18 -0.29 6.24
N ASP A 226 -52.02 0.01 4.95
CA ASP A 226 -53.06 0.46 4.03
C ASP A 226 -53.81 -0.69 3.34
N TYR A 227 -53.63 -1.93 3.78
CA TYR A 227 -54.31 -3.09 3.18
C TYR A 227 -55.85 -2.99 3.30
N GLU A 228 -56.51 -3.05 2.14
CA GLU A 228 -57.95 -2.89 1.97
C GLU A 228 -58.74 -4.21 2.04
N GLY A 229 -58.08 -5.36 2.23
CA GLY A 229 -58.73 -6.67 2.40
C GLY A 229 -58.97 -7.05 3.88
N ASP A 230 -59.94 -7.91 4.13
CA ASP A 230 -60.36 -8.28 5.49
C ASP A 230 -60.01 -9.74 5.89
N THR A 231 -59.81 -10.66 4.94
CA THR A 231 -59.43 -12.07 5.22
C THR A 231 -58.79 -12.74 4.00
N PHE A 232 -57.64 -13.41 4.14
CA PHE A 232 -57.18 -14.39 3.14
C PHE A 232 -57.91 -15.72 3.37
N SER A 233 -58.74 -16.19 2.44
CA SER A 233 -59.49 -17.48 2.40
C SER A 233 -59.33 -18.48 3.58
N ASN A 234 -59.70 -18.07 4.81
CA ASN A 234 -59.71 -18.81 6.10
C ASN A 234 -58.61 -18.46 7.15
N MET A 235 -57.82 -17.41 6.98
CA MET A 235 -56.92 -16.88 8.01
C MET A 235 -57.17 -15.40 8.34
N LYS A 236 -56.88 -15.02 9.58
CA LYS A 236 -56.90 -13.62 10.01
C LYS A 236 -55.74 -12.86 9.38
N VAL A 237 -56.00 -11.62 9.00
CA VAL A 237 -54.99 -10.67 8.57
C VAL A 237 -54.57 -9.83 9.78
N SER A 238 -53.27 -9.67 10.00
CA SER A 238 -52.74 -8.70 10.95
C SER A 238 -52.26 -7.49 10.16
N LYS A 239 -53.02 -6.39 10.21
CA LYS A 239 -52.54 -5.08 9.75
C LYS A 239 -51.36 -4.68 10.63
N ALA A 240 -50.31 -4.07 10.07
CA ALA A 240 -49.05 -3.75 10.73
C ALA A 240 -49.18 -2.79 11.94
N ALA A 241 -49.74 -3.28 13.06
CA ALA A 241 -49.86 -2.60 14.34
C ALA A 241 -48.98 -3.22 15.45
N ALA A 242 -48.12 -4.20 15.10
CA ALA A 242 -47.05 -4.70 15.95
C ALA A 242 -45.77 -3.91 15.65
N SER A 243 -44.93 -3.67 16.66
CA SER A 243 -43.64 -3.00 16.48
C SER A 243 -42.83 -3.71 15.39
N VAL A 244 -42.44 -2.97 14.35
CA VAL A 244 -41.70 -3.50 13.19
C VAL A 244 -40.20 -3.56 13.47
N ALA A 245 -39.73 -2.73 14.40
CA ALA A 245 -38.38 -2.69 14.90
C ALA A 245 -38.39 -2.37 16.40
N GLU A 246 -37.32 -2.73 17.08
CA GLU A 246 -37.04 -2.29 18.45
C GLU A 246 -35.68 -1.60 18.52
N VAL A 247 -35.54 -0.62 19.42
CA VAL A 247 -34.25 -0.01 19.78
C VAL A 247 -34.04 -0.24 21.27
N ASP A 248 -33.01 -1.00 21.62
CA ASP A 248 -32.67 -1.37 23.01
C ASP A 248 -33.89 -1.86 23.84
N GLY A 249 -34.79 -2.62 23.19
CA GLY A 249 -35.99 -3.21 23.79
C GLY A 249 -37.25 -2.33 23.80
N GLN A 250 -37.19 -1.10 23.25
CA GLN A 250 -38.38 -0.30 22.99
C GLN A 250 -38.89 -0.53 21.57
N GLY A 251 -40.16 -0.92 21.42
CA GLY A 251 -40.76 -1.22 20.11
C GLY A 251 -41.31 0.01 19.39
N PHE A 252 -41.11 0.08 18.08
CA PHE A 252 -41.53 1.18 17.20
C PHE A 252 -42.43 0.69 16.07
N ALA A 253 -43.46 1.47 15.74
CA ALA A 253 -44.44 1.11 14.71
C ALA A 253 -43.91 1.32 13.28
N THR A 254 -42.89 2.17 13.09
CA THR A 254 -42.27 2.43 11.79
C THR A 254 -40.75 2.35 11.89
N LEU A 255 -40.09 2.02 10.78
CA LEU A 255 -38.63 2.04 10.71
C LEU A 255 -38.06 3.46 10.85
N ALA A 256 -38.76 4.48 10.33
CA ALA A 256 -38.31 5.86 10.42
C ALA A 256 -38.27 6.35 11.88
N ASP A 257 -39.28 5.99 12.69
CA ASP A 257 -39.31 6.31 14.12
C ASP A 257 -38.21 5.56 14.88
N ALA A 258 -38.00 4.27 14.55
CA ALA A 258 -36.94 3.46 15.14
C ALA A 258 -35.55 4.05 14.84
N ILE A 259 -35.28 4.42 13.58
CA ILE A 259 -34.02 5.07 13.17
C ILE A 259 -33.87 6.40 13.90
N SER A 260 -34.91 7.23 13.96
CA SER A 260 -34.88 8.51 14.68
C SER A 260 -34.50 8.33 16.15
N ALA A 261 -35.04 7.30 16.81
CA ALA A 261 -34.67 6.96 18.18
C ALA A 261 -33.22 6.48 18.29
N ALA A 262 -32.78 5.57 17.41
CA ALA A 262 -31.42 5.03 17.41
C ALA A 262 -30.33 6.11 17.21
N GLN A 263 -30.58 7.11 16.36
CA GLN A 263 -29.65 8.24 16.14
C GLN A 263 -29.36 9.04 17.43
N SER A 264 -30.30 9.03 18.39
CA SER A 264 -30.15 9.77 19.66
C SER A 264 -29.39 9.01 20.75
N ILE A 265 -29.06 7.74 20.52
CA ILE A 265 -28.46 6.85 21.52
C ILE A 265 -27.16 6.26 20.95
N ASN A 266 -26.03 6.68 21.49
CA ASN A 266 -24.72 6.20 21.06
C ASN A 266 -24.54 4.70 21.40
N GLY A 267 -24.29 3.89 20.37
CA GLY A 267 -24.12 2.44 20.46
C GLY A 267 -25.43 1.65 20.48
N ALA A 268 -26.59 2.26 20.19
CA ALA A 268 -27.86 1.57 20.19
C ALA A 268 -27.92 0.40 19.19
N VAL A 269 -28.77 -0.59 19.48
CA VAL A 269 -29.07 -1.67 18.54
C VAL A 269 -30.53 -1.55 18.11
N LEU A 270 -30.73 -1.15 16.86
CA LEU A 270 -32.01 -1.22 16.17
C LEU A 270 -32.16 -2.62 15.57
N LYS A 271 -33.08 -3.41 16.10
CA LYS A 271 -33.35 -4.77 15.65
C LYS A 271 -34.67 -4.85 14.90
N LEU A 272 -34.67 -5.46 13.72
CA LEU A 272 -35.91 -5.70 12.98
C LEU A 272 -36.69 -6.85 13.61
N LEU A 273 -37.99 -6.62 13.79
CA LEU A 273 -38.94 -7.57 14.34
C LEU A 273 -39.84 -8.18 13.26
N SER A 274 -40.01 -7.47 12.13
CA SER A 274 -40.75 -7.94 10.97
C SER A 274 -40.01 -7.60 9.68
N HIS A 275 -40.46 -8.19 8.57
CA HIS A 275 -40.11 -7.68 7.25
C HIS A 275 -40.77 -6.30 7.07
N ILE A 276 -40.07 -5.37 6.43
CA ILE A 276 -40.48 -3.96 6.34
C ILE A 276 -40.40 -3.52 4.89
N SER A 277 -41.44 -2.83 4.42
CA SER A 277 -41.45 -2.11 3.15
C SER A 277 -41.55 -0.62 3.44
N ILE A 278 -40.73 0.19 2.77
CA ILE A 278 -40.79 1.65 2.83
C ILE A 278 -40.99 2.24 1.43
N ASP A 279 -41.81 3.29 1.35
CA ASP A 279 -42.13 3.95 0.07
C ASP A 279 -41.00 4.85 -0.42
N SER A 280 -40.19 5.37 0.51
CA SER A 280 -39.05 6.25 0.25
C SER A 280 -37.85 5.82 1.09
N GLY A 281 -36.65 5.97 0.54
CA GLY A 281 -35.41 5.74 1.27
C GLY A 281 -35.28 6.59 2.53
N ILE A 282 -34.56 6.09 3.52
CA ILE A 282 -34.32 6.79 4.80
C ILE A 282 -32.90 7.33 4.83
N THR A 283 -32.77 8.63 5.11
CA THR A 283 -31.48 9.27 5.38
C THR A 283 -31.19 9.21 6.88
N ILE A 284 -29.96 8.79 7.22
CA ILE A 284 -29.41 8.74 8.57
C ILE A 284 -28.36 9.85 8.65
N GLU A 285 -28.68 10.90 9.41
CA GLU A 285 -27.94 12.17 9.41
C GLU A 285 -26.96 12.28 10.60
N SER A 286 -27.09 11.42 11.61
CA SER A 286 -26.23 11.46 12.80
C SER A 286 -26.25 10.15 13.59
N GLY A 287 -25.35 10.05 14.56
CA GLY A 287 -25.31 8.95 15.53
C GLY A 287 -24.33 7.84 15.15
N ASN A 288 -24.11 6.95 16.12
CA ASN A 288 -23.32 5.74 15.95
C ASN A 288 -24.14 4.58 16.52
N PHE A 289 -24.64 3.70 15.65
CA PHE A 289 -25.56 2.64 16.08
C PHE A 289 -25.51 1.44 15.11
N THR A 290 -26.11 0.34 15.55
CA THR A 290 -26.21 -0.90 14.78
C THR A 290 -27.63 -1.10 14.28
N ILE A 291 -27.76 -1.49 13.00
CA ILE A 291 -28.99 -2.03 12.42
C ILE A 291 -28.80 -3.55 12.32
N ASP A 292 -29.56 -4.32 13.10
CA ASP A 292 -29.64 -5.78 13.03
C ASP A 292 -30.87 -6.20 12.23
N LEU A 293 -30.64 -6.78 11.06
CA LEU A 293 -31.69 -7.34 10.22
C LEU A 293 -32.41 -8.51 10.87
N ASN A 294 -31.75 -9.27 11.75
CA ASN A 294 -32.35 -10.39 12.46
C ASN A 294 -33.13 -11.36 11.53
N GLY A 295 -32.58 -11.67 10.36
CA GLY A 295 -33.18 -12.55 9.36
C GLY A 295 -34.37 -11.95 8.61
N LYS A 296 -34.63 -10.64 8.76
CA LYS A 296 -35.75 -9.92 8.13
C LYS A 296 -35.33 -9.22 6.85
N GLU A 297 -36.32 -8.99 6.00
CA GLU A 297 -36.17 -8.25 4.75
C GLU A 297 -36.57 -6.79 4.96
N LEU A 298 -35.71 -5.88 4.51
CA LEU A 298 -36.01 -4.47 4.38
C LEU A 298 -36.07 -4.10 2.90
N PHE A 299 -37.23 -3.64 2.46
CA PHE A 299 -37.56 -3.37 1.08
C PHE A 299 -37.83 -1.86 0.86
N SER A 300 -37.38 -1.31 -0.27
CA SER A 300 -37.72 0.06 -0.70
C SER A 300 -37.98 0.17 -2.20
N ASN A 301 -39.03 0.93 -2.54
CA ASN A 301 -39.30 1.38 -3.90
C ASN A 301 -38.62 2.72 -4.25
N GLY A 302 -37.98 3.38 -3.28
CA GLY A 302 -37.31 4.67 -3.45
C GLY A 302 -35.92 4.56 -4.09
N TYR A 303 -35.39 5.69 -4.61
CA TYR A 303 -34.08 5.77 -5.30
C TYR A 303 -32.92 5.17 -4.50
N PHE A 304 -33.01 5.26 -3.18
CA PHE A 304 -32.18 4.50 -2.27
C PHE A 304 -33.01 3.81 -1.19
N LEU A 305 -32.43 2.81 -0.51
CA LEU A 305 -33.04 2.23 0.69
C LEU A 305 -32.54 2.93 1.95
N LEU A 306 -31.23 2.94 2.18
CA LEU A 306 -30.60 3.71 3.26
C LEU A 306 -29.54 4.66 2.69
N ARG A 307 -29.53 5.90 3.20
CA ARG A 307 -28.48 6.89 2.92
C ARG A 307 -27.84 7.30 4.22
N ILE A 308 -26.52 7.27 4.28
CA ILE A 308 -25.73 7.71 5.43
C ILE A 308 -25.07 9.04 5.07
N ASP A 309 -25.38 10.08 5.85
CA ASP A 309 -24.87 11.43 5.66
C ASP A 309 -24.50 12.05 7.01
N GLY A 310 -23.39 11.58 7.60
CA GLY A 310 -22.86 12.11 8.85
C GLY A 310 -22.95 11.16 10.05
N ALA A 311 -23.40 9.92 9.82
CA ALA A 311 -23.52 8.88 10.84
C ALA A 311 -22.48 7.75 10.65
N ASP A 312 -22.26 6.98 11.71
CA ASP A 312 -21.47 5.75 11.71
C ASP A 312 -22.41 4.55 11.96
N VAL A 313 -22.80 3.85 10.90
CA VAL A 313 -23.79 2.78 10.99
C VAL A 313 -23.15 1.43 10.78
N THR A 314 -23.34 0.52 11.74
CA THR A 314 -22.98 -0.89 11.57
C THR A 314 -24.21 -1.70 11.16
N ILE A 315 -24.09 -2.55 10.15
CA ILE A 315 -25.18 -3.38 9.64
C ILE A 315 -24.82 -4.84 9.87
N VAL A 316 -25.67 -5.56 10.62
CA VAL A 316 -25.50 -6.98 10.95
C VAL A 316 -26.75 -7.76 10.58
N ASP A 317 -26.60 -9.08 10.50
CA ASP A 317 -27.72 -10.01 10.43
C ASP A 317 -27.48 -11.17 11.40
N SER A 318 -28.00 -11.03 12.63
CA SER A 318 -27.70 -11.98 13.72
C SER A 318 -28.36 -13.35 13.55
N SER A 319 -29.46 -13.43 12.79
CA SER A 319 -30.21 -14.68 12.58
C SER A 319 -29.90 -15.37 11.25
N GLY A 320 -29.24 -14.66 10.32
CA GLY A 320 -28.95 -15.15 8.98
C GLY A 320 -30.16 -15.05 8.04
N GLY A 321 -29.90 -14.78 6.76
CA GLY A 321 -30.93 -14.70 5.71
C GLY A 321 -31.67 -13.36 5.64
N GLY A 322 -31.20 -12.34 6.34
CA GLY A 322 -31.67 -10.96 6.23
C GLY A 322 -31.31 -10.35 4.88
N ILE A 323 -32.22 -9.57 4.32
CA ILE A 323 -32.13 -9.05 2.95
C ILE A 323 -32.44 -7.55 2.95
N PHE A 324 -31.55 -6.73 2.41
CA PHE A 324 -31.86 -5.38 1.94
C PHE A 324 -32.22 -5.45 0.45
N ASN A 325 -33.38 -4.94 0.06
CA ASN A 325 -33.87 -5.07 -1.31
C ASN A 325 -34.36 -3.73 -1.87
N ALA A 326 -33.75 -3.25 -2.95
CA ALA A 326 -34.18 -2.08 -3.70
C ALA A 326 -34.56 -2.52 -5.13
N THR A 327 -35.87 -2.67 -5.40
CA THR A 327 -36.37 -3.43 -6.57
C THR A 327 -36.81 -2.61 -7.77
N ASN A 328 -36.86 -1.27 -7.70
CA ASN A 328 -37.34 -0.52 -8.86
C ASN A 328 -36.30 -0.51 -10.02
N ASP A 329 -36.78 -0.56 -11.26
CA ASP A 329 -35.98 -0.71 -12.49
C ASP A 329 -35.07 0.49 -12.84
N GLN A 330 -34.99 1.52 -11.98
CA GLN A 330 -34.30 2.79 -12.27
C GLN A 330 -32.83 2.83 -11.79
N GLY A 331 -32.29 1.70 -11.34
CA GLY A 331 -30.90 1.62 -10.88
C GLY A 331 -30.68 2.11 -9.44
N ASN A 332 -31.66 1.86 -8.58
CA ASN A 332 -31.65 2.30 -7.18
C ASN A 332 -30.49 1.74 -6.37
N ILE A 333 -30.06 2.51 -5.38
CA ILE A 333 -28.93 2.19 -4.51
C ILE A 333 -29.45 1.62 -3.20
N VAL A 334 -29.07 0.40 -2.80
CA VAL A 334 -29.50 -0.09 -1.48
C VAL A 334 -28.89 0.77 -0.37
N LEU A 335 -27.57 0.97 -0.41
CA LEU A 335 -26.85 1.77 0.58
C LEU A 335 -26.04 2.88 -0.08
N GLU A 336 -26.36 4.14 0.20
CA GLU A 336 -25.57 5.30 -0.26
C GLU A 336 -24.81 5.92 0.91
N VAL A 337 -23.49 6.00 0.82
CA VAL A 337 -22.63 6.64 1.82
C VAL A 337 -22.18 8.00 1.28
N LEU A 338 -22.88 9.06 1.67
CA LEU A 338 -22.50 10.43 1.34
C LEU A 338 -21.34 10.90 2.22
N SER A 339 -21.48 10.79 3.54
CA SER A 339 -20.47 11.14 4.53
C SER A 339 -20.63 10.25 5.78
N GLY A 340 -19.62 10.20 6.66
CA GLY A 340 -19.61 9.24 7.78
C GLY A 340 -19.16 7.84 7.34
N SER A 341 -19.60 6.79 8.04
CA SER A 341 -19.20 5.42 7.72
C SER A 341 -20.33 4.39 7.78
N ALA A 342 -20.21 3.38 6.91
CA ALA A 342 -21.09 2.23 6.89
C ALA A 342 -20.26 0.95 7.02
N ASN A 343 -20.48 0.15 8.06
CA ASN A 343 -19.78 -1.11 8.26
C ASN A 343 -20.72 -2.31 8.08
N ILE A 344 -20.53 -3.08 7.02
CA ILE A 344 -21.37 -4.24 6.69
C ILE A 344 -20.71 -5.51 7.24
N LEU A 345 -21.40 -6.15 8.18
CA LEU A 345 -21.00 -7.40 8.83
C LEU A 345 -21.83 -8.62 8.38
N GLY A 346 -23.01 -8.41 7.77
CA GLY A 346 -23.85 -9.50 7.28
C GLY A 346 -25.09 -9.00 6.54
N GLY A 347 -25.79 -9.94 5.89
CA GLY A 347 -27.02 -9.69 5.15
C GLY A 347 -26.83 -9.59 3.63
N THR A 348 -27.93 -9.74 2.90
CA THR A 348 -27.93 -9.76 1.43
C THR A 348 -28.45 -8.43 0.87
N PHE A 349 -27.66 -7.72 0.07
CA PHE A 349 -27.99 -6.43 -0.52
C PHE A 349 -28.36 -6.62 -1.99
N ASN A 350 -29.64 -6.59 -2.31
CA ASN A 350 -30.21 -6.76 -3.65
C ASN A 350 -30.55 -5.39 -4.28
N SER A 351 -29.98 -5.07 -5.44
CA SER A 351 -30.22 -3.81 -6.16
C SER A 351 -30.24 -4.03 -7.68
N ALA A 352 -31.15 -3.38 -8.41
CA ALA A 352 -31.06 -3.31 -9.88
C ALA A 352 -29.84 -2.48 -10.37
N GLY A 353 -29.38 -1.53 -9.55
CA GLY A 353 -28.21 -0.67 -9.78
C GLY A 353 -26.98 -1.11 -9.00
N TYR A 354 -26.49 -0.24 -8.12
CA TYR A 354 -25.38 -0.53 -7.21
C TYR A 354 -25.92 -0.96 -5.83
N PRO A 355 -25.54 -2.13 -5.30
CA PRO A 355 -25.91 -2.53 -3.95
C PRO A 355 -25.33 -1.59 -2.88
N ALA A 356 -24.19 -0.95 -3.17
CA ALA A 356 -23.69 0.15 -2.35
C ALA A 356 -23.03 1.20 -3.24
N THR A 357 -23.14 2.47 -2.85
CA THR A 357 -22.46 3.60 -3.48
C THR A 357 -21.73 4.43 -2.43
N VAL A 358 -20.50 4.84 -2.72
CA VAL A 358 -19.67 5.69 -1.85
C VAL A 358 -19.35 6.98 -2.57
N ARG A 359 -19.63 8.12 -1.93
CA ARG A 359 -19.33 9.46 -2.47
C ARG A 359 -18.20 10.16 -1.74
N ASP A 360 -18.35 10.47 -0.45
CA ASP A 360 -17.29 11.14 0.32
C ASP A 360 -17.02 10.45 1.69
N GLY A 361 -17.86 9.49 2.10
CA GLY A 361 -17.69 8.72 3.33
C GLY A 361 -16.85 7.44 3.18
N THR A 362 -16.97 6.55 4.16
CA THR A 362 -16.25 5.26 4.19
C THR A 362 -17.21 4.07 4.19
N LEU A 363 -17.06 3.17 3.23
CA LEU A 363 -17.73 1.87 3.24
C LEU A 363 -16.75 0.79 3.70
N LYS A 364 -17.09 0.11 4.79
CA LYS A 364 -16.33 -1.02 5.32
C LYS A 364 -17.09 -2.31 5.08
N LEU A 365 -16.41 -3.32 4.53
CA LEU A 365 -16.94 -4.66 4.32
C LEU A 365 -16.13 -5.62 5.19
N THR A 366 -16.64 -5.97 6.37
CA THR A 366 -15.85 -6.70 7.38
C THR A 366 -16.49 -8.03 7.84
N GLY A 367 -17.68 -8.34 7.32
CA GLY A 367 -18.42 -9.57 7.60
C GLY A 367 -18.09 -10.76 6.71
N LYS A 368 -18.39 -11.97 7.19
CA LYS A 368 -18.32 -13.22 6.39
C LYS A 368 -19.59 -13.55 5.63
N ASP A 369 -20.72 -13.04 6.10
CA ASP A 369 -22.05 -13.48 5.68
C ASP A 369 -22.81 -12.37 4.92
N PHE A 370 -22.09 -11.41 4.34
CA PHE A 370 -22.71 -10.41 3.47
C PHE A 370 -22.68 -10.83 2.01
N VAL A 371 -23.75 -10.51 1.28
CA VAL A 371 -23.89 -10.81 -0.14
C VAL A 371 -24.29 -9.53 -0.89
N LEU A 372 -23.57 -9.16 -1.94
CA LEU A 372 -23.90 -8.00 -2.79
C LEU A 372 -24.48 -8.48 -4.13
N ASN A 373 -25.80 -8.42 -4.26
CA ASN A 373 -26.57 -8.82 -5.43
C ASN A 373 -27.03 -7.60 -6.26
N GLY A 374 -26.95 -7.69 -7.58
CA GLY A 374 -27.20 -6.58 -8.51
C GLY A 374 -26.17 -6.50 -9.63
N ASN A 375 -25.80 -5.30 -10.12
CA ASN A 375 -24.62 -5.15 -11.01
C ASN A 375 -23.27 -5.53 -10.35
N ARG A 376 -23.32 -6.20 -9.18
CA ARG A 376 -22.25 -6.83 -8.38
C ARG A 376 -21.06 -5.95 -8.08
N ARG A 377 -21.20 -4.64 -8.22
CA ARG A 377 -20.11 -3.69 -8.03
C ARG A 377 -20.54 -2.54 -7.16
N ILE A 378 -19.63 -2.08 -6.33
CA ILE A 378 -19.80 -0.87 -5.54
C ILE A 378 -19.60 0.32 -6.48
N GLY A 379 -20.56 1.25 -6.52
CA GLY A 379 -20.41 2.51 -7.25
C GLY A 379 -19.50 3.45 -6.45
N TRP A 380 -18.35 3.83 -7.00
CA TRP A 380 -17.37 4.61 -6.25
C TRP A 380 -17.16 5.98 -6.89
N TYR A 381 -17.69 7.02 -6.25
CA TYR A 381 -17.59 8.41 -6.70
C TYR A 381 -16.51 9.21 -5.92
N GLY A 382 -16.06 8.69 -4.78
CA GLY A 382 -15.04 9.30 -3.91
C GLY A 382 -15.04 8.65 -2.52
N GLY A 383 -14.42 9.30 -1.52
CA GLY A 383 -14.29 8.71 -0.19
C GLY A 383 -13.39 7.47 -0.18
N SER A 384 -13.61 6.56 0.77
CA SER A 384 -12.80 5.34 0.94
C SER A 384 -13.61 4.05 1.01
N ILE A 385 -13.02 2.97 0.52
CA ILE A 385 -13.55 1.62 0.62
C ILE A 385 -12.55 0.79 1.43
N ASP A 386 -12.99 0.24 2.55
CA ASP A 386 -12.16 -0.57 3.44
C ASP A 386 -12.59 -2.03 3.36
N LEU A 387 -11.72 -2.83 2.72
CA LEU A 387 -11.87 -4.26 2.60
C LEU A 387 -10.86 -5.00 3.49
N SER A 388 -10.13 -4.34 4.39
CA SER A 388 -9.03 -4.95 5.15
C SER A 388 -9.42 -6.22 5.91
N ALA A 389 -10.65 -6.27 6.44
CA ALA A 389 -11.22 -7.44 7.11
C ALA A 389 -12.29 -8.16 6.26
N CYS A 390 -12.37 -7.85 4.96
CA CYS A 390 -13.28 -8.52 4.04
C CYS A 390 -12.83 -9.97 3.81
N THR A 391 -13.78 -10.88 3.83
CA THR A 391 -13.53 -12.32 3.63
C THR A 391 -14.23 -12.88 2.40
N ALA A 392 -14.91 -12.04 1.61
CA ALA A 392 -15.47 -12.44 0.32
C ALA A 392 -14.34 -12.87 -0.63
N ASP A 393 -14.58 -13.73 -1.62
CA ASP A 393 -13.52 -14.16 -2.55
C ASP A 393 -13.06 -13.03 -3.50
N GLU A 394 -14.01 -12.19 -3.91
CA GLU A 394 -13.76 -10.98 -4.68
C GLU A 394 -14.80 -9.89 -4.36
N VAL A 395 -14.39 -8.63 -4.48
CA VAL A 395 -15.28 -7.47 -4.44
C VAL A 395 -15.06 -6.67 -5.71
N ARG A 396 -16.15 -6.37 -6.45
CA ARG A 396 -16.04 -5.52 -7.63
C ARG A 396 -16.36 -4.08 -7.29
N ILE A 397 -15.62 -3.15 -7.86
CA ILE A 397 -15.74 -1.72 -7.62
C ILE A 397 -15.78 -1.04 -8.98
N GLN A 398 -16.76 -0.19 -9.24
CA GLN A 398 -16.77 0.65 -10.42
C GLN A 398 -16.35 2.06 -10.04
N ALA A 399 -15.28 2.57 -10.65
CA ALA A 399 -14.94 3.98 -10.55
C ALA A 399 -15.98 4.79 -11.32
N CYS A 400 -16.66 5.73 -10.67
CA CYS A 400 -17.70 6.56 -11.25
C CYS A 400 -17.30 8.05 -11.33
N ALA A 401 -16.14 8.41 -10.78
CA ALA A 401 -15.57 9.76 -10.83
C ALA A 401 -14.11 9.73 -11.32
N ASP A 402 -13.66 10.89 -11.80
CA ASP A 402 -12.28 11.12 -12.21
C ASP A 402 -11.42 11.45 -10.97
N GLY A 403 -10.12 11.12 -11.00
CA GLY A 403 -9.17 11.48 -9.93
C GLY A 403 -9.16 10.57 -8.70
N LEU A 404 -9.93 9.47 -8.70
CA LEU A 404 -9.89 8.45 -7.65
C LEU A 404 -8.49 7.83 -7.53
N GLN A 405 -8.06 7.56 -6.30
CA GLN A 405 -6.74 7.00 -6.01
C GLN A 405 -6.87 5.57 -5.51
N ALA A 406 -6.12 4.62 -6.08
CA ALA A 406 -6.18 3.22 -5.67
C ALA A 406 -5.89 3.01 -4.17
N SER A 407 -5.10 3.90 -3.55
CA SER A 407 -4.82 3.92 -2.11
C SER A 407 -6.03 4.19 -1.22
N ALA A 408 -7.13 4.71 -1.76
CA ALA A 408 -8.39 4.89 -1.04
C ALA A 408 -9.21 3.59 -0.95
N VAL A 409 -8.75 2.51 -1.60
CA VAL A 409 -9.24 1.15 -1.37
C VAL A 409 -8.23 0.42 -0.49
N THR A 410 -8.60 0.14 0.76
CA THR A 410 -7.78 -0.69 1.66
C THR A 410 -8.11 -2.15 1.40
N LEU A 411 -7.09 -2.99 1.18
CA LEU A 411 -7.25 -4.40 0.79
C LEU A 411 -6.79 -5.34 1.92
N PRO A 412 -7.32 -6.57 2.01
CA PRO A 412 -6.75 -7.61 2.86
C PRO A 412 -5.30 -7.94 2.49
N ASP A 413 -4.57 -8.56 3.43
CA ASP A 413 -3.25 -9.11 3.13
C ASP A 413 -3.32 -10.14 1.99
N GLY A 414 -2.41 -10.00 1.01
CA GLY A 414 -2.37 -10.88 -0.16
C GLY A 414 -3.41 -10.55 -1.25
N TRP A 415 -4.20 -9.49 -1.09
CA TRP A 415 -5.09 -9.02 -2.13
C TRP A 415 -4.44 -8.00 -3.05
N GLY A 416 -4.97 -7.91 -4.27
CA GLY A 416 -4.65 -6.86 -5.23
C GLY A 416 -5.92 -6.29 -5.85
N LEU A 417 -5.79 -5.09 -6.41
CA LEU A 417 -6.84 -4.47 -7.22
C LEU A 417 -6.51 -4.68 -8.70
N PHE A 418 -7.41 -5.33 -9.43
CA PHE A 418 -7.21 -5.73 -10.82
C PHE A 418 -8.26 -5.11 -11.73
N LYS A 419 -7.93 -4.89 -13.00
CA LYS A 419 -8.95 -4.65 -14.04
C LYS A 419 -9.72 -5.96 -14.31
N THR A 420 -10.85 -5.85 -15.00
CA THR A 420 -11.66 -7.04 -15.36
C THR A 420 -10.94 -8.08 -16.22
N ASP A 421 -9.89 -7.68 -16.94
CA ASP A 421 -9.02 -8.57 -17.71
C ASP A 421 -7.93 -9.27 -16.85
N GLY A 422 -7.90 -9.00 -15.54
CA GLY A 422 -6.95 -9.59 -14.59
C GLY A 422 -5.62 -8.84 -14.46
N THR A 423 -5.41 -7.76 -15.21
CA THR A 423 -4.19 -6.94 -15.11
C THR A 423 -4.16 -6.15 -13.80
N PRO A 424 -3.00 -6.02 -13.12
CA PRO A 424 -2.88 -5.17 -11.94
C PRO A 424 -3.20 -3.70 -12.26
N CYS A 425 -3.88 -3.02 -11.33
CA CYS A 425 -4.18 -1.60 -11.49
C CYS A 425 -2.97 -0.73 -11.17
N THR A 426 -2.47 0.00 -12.15
CA THR A 426 -1.50 1.08 -11.95
C THR A 426 -2.18 2.45 -11.87
N GLU A 427 -3.35 2.61 -12.52
CA GLU A 427 -4.15 3.84 -12.53
C GLU A 427 -5.66 3.53 -12.59
N LEU A 428 -6.48 4.42 -12.01
CA LEU A 428 -7.95 4.32 -12.04
C LEU A 428 -8.53 5.23 -13.13
N VAL A 429 -9.49 4.70 -13.87
CA VAL A 429 -10.16 5.31 -15.02
C VAL A 429 -11.66 5.30 -14.75
N LYS A 430 -12.32 6.42 -15.01
CA LYS A 430 -13.75 6.54 -14.81
C LYS A 430 -14.53 5.58 -15.72
N ASN A 431 -15.58 5.02 -15.14
CA ASN A 431 -16.47 3.97 -15.65
C ASN A 431 -15.85 2.57 -15.74
N ASP A 432 -14.56 2.40 -15.47
CA ASP A 432 -13.94 1.07 -15.43
C ASP A 432 -14.36 0.29 -14.18
N ILE A 433 -14.34 -1.03 -14.33
CA ILE A 433 -14.66 -1.98 -13.27
C ILE A 433 -13.35 -2.61 -12.80
N TYR A 434 -13.17 -2.58 -11.50
CA TYR A 434 -12.06 -3.17 -10.78
C TYR A 434 -12.52 -4.34 -9.94
N VAL A 435 -11.62 -5.28 -9.73
CA VAL A 435 -11.85 -6.49 -8.95
C VAL A 435 -10.78 -6.54 -7.87
N ALA A 436 -11.18 -6.32 -6.62
CA ALA A 436 -10.37 -6.59 -5.45
C ALA A 436 -10.51 -8.08 -5.14
N LYS A 437 -9.41 -8.83 -5.16
CA LYS A 437 -9.41 -10.27 -4.84
C LYS A 437 -8.03 -10.74 -4.41
N ALA A 438 -7.97 -11.96 -3.88
CA ALA A 438 -6.71 -12.64 -3.61
C ALA A 438 -5.84 -12.73 -4.87
N GLY A 439 -4.56 -12.42 -4.72
CA GLY A 439 -3.56 -12.52 -5.77
C GLY A 439 -2.29 -13.17 -5.26
N PHE A 440 -1.44 -13.57 -6.20
CA PHE A 440 -0.11 -14.09 -5.90
C PHE A 440 0.87 -12.93 -5.80
N LYS A 441 1.49 -12.81 -4.63
CA LYS A 441 2.53 -11.83 -4.38
C LYS A 441 3.83 -12.33 -5.01
N VAL A 442 4.32 -11.56 -5.98
CA VAL A 442 5.64 -11.74 -6.59
C VAL A 442 6.53 -10.63 -6.05
N THR A 443 7.52 -11.01 -5.24
CA THR A 443 8.59 -10.12 -4.82
C THR A 443 9.83 -10.40 -5.65
N ALA A 444 10.61 -9.35 -5.90
CA ALA A 444 11.89 -9.48 -6.58
C ALA A 444 12.97 -8.67 -5.86
N SER A 445 14.16 -9.24 -5.80
CA SER A 445 15.36 -8.63 -5.23
C SER A 445 16.54 -8.73 -6.20
N VAL A 446 17.60 -7.96 -5.98
CA VAL A 446 18.77 -7.85 -6.85
C VAL A 446 20.02 -8.32 -6.10
N ASN A 447 20.86 -9.14 -6.74
CA ASN A 447 22.08 -9.70 -6.14
C ASN A 447 23.26 -9.75 -7.14
N PRO A 448 24.40 -9.09 -6.87
CA PRO A 448 24.61 -8.11 -5.79
C PRO A 448 23.70 -6.89 -6.01
N ALA A 449 23.41 -6.11 -4.97
CA ALA A 449 22.45 -4.99 -5.02
C ALA A 449 22.82 -3.93 -6.08
N GLU A 450 24.12 -3.76 -6.37
CA GLU A 450 24.67 -2.86 -7.38
C GLU A 450 24.59 -3.42 -8.82
N GLY A 451 24.25 -4.70 -8.98
CA GLY A 451 24.30 -5.41 -10.26
C GLY A 451 23.24 -5.00 -11.27
N GLY A 452 22.16 -4.34 -10.84
CA GLY A 452 21.08 -3.90 -11.73
C GLY A 452 19.80 -3.44 -11.03
N THR A 453 18.71 -3.38 -11.80
CA THR A 453 17.36 -3.09 -11.29
C THR A 453 16.37 -4.16 -11.73
N VAL A 454 15.23 -4.25 -11.04
CA VAL A 454 14.13 -5.13 -11.40
C VAL A 454 12.83 -4.36 -11.48
N GLU A 455 12.08 -4.61 -12.55
CA GLU A 455 10.70 -4.15 -12.73
C GLU A 455 9.73 -5.34 -12.85
N GLY A 456 8.45 -5.11 -12.53
CA GLY A 456 7.39 -6.12 -12.65
C GLY A 456 7.11 -6.96 -11.40
N ALA A 457 7.63 -6.58 -10.23
CA ALA A 457 7.21 -7.16 -8.95
C ALA A 457 5.87 -6.53 -8.50
N GLY A 458 5.05 -7.29 -7.77
CA GLY A 458 3.72 -6.86 -7.37
C GLY A 458 2.78 -8.01 -7.03
N THR A 459 1.50 -7.71 -6.85
CA THR A 459 0.44 -8.71 -6.65
C THR A 459 -0.27 -8.97 -7.97
N TYR A 460 -0.33 -10.23 -8.39
CA TYR A 460 -0.87 -10.65 -9.68
C TYR A 460 -2.06 -11.59 -9.50
N SER A 461 -3.06 -11.51 -10.38
CA SER A 461 -4.17 -12.45 -10.34
C SER A 461 -3.71 -13.86 -10.78
N SER A 462 -4.35 -14.91 -10.28
CA SER A 462 -4.04 -16.28 -10.71
C SER A 462 -4.20 -16.43 -12.23
N GLY A 463 -3.20 -17.01 -12.88
CA GLY A 463 -3.18 -17.15 -14.34
C GLY A 463 -2.66 -15.91 -15.09
N ALA A 464 -2.42 -14.79 -14.40
CA ALA A 464 -1.85 -13.61 -15.04
C ALA A 464 -0.42 -13.87 -15.48
N THR A 465 -0.08 -13.31 -16.64
CA THR A 465 1.30 -13.27 -17.11
C THR A 465 2.05 -12.21 -16.31
N VAL A 466 3.04 -12.65 -15.54
CA VAL A 466 4.01 -11.79 -14.86
C VAL A 466 5.23 -11.70 -15.75
N THR A 467 5.68 -10.49 -16.03
CA THR A 467 6.94 -10.24 -16.73
C THR A 467 7.84 -9.47 -15.78
N LEU A 468 8.85 -10.15 -15.25
CA LEU A 468 9.94 -9.51 -14.56
C LEU A 468 11.01 -9.12 -15.57
N THR A 469 11.49 -7.89 -15.49
CA THR A 469 12.59 -7.40 -16.32
C THR A 469 13.73 -7.04 -15.40
N ALA A 470 14.84 -7.75 -15.54
CA ALA A 470 16.12 -7.41 -14.92
C ALA A 470 16.94 -6.57 -15.90
N THR A 471 17.32 -5.37 -15.50
CA THR A 471 18.20 -4.50 -16.29
C THR A 471 19.55 -4.48 -15.61
N ALA A 472 20.57 -5.01 -16.29
CA ALA A 472 21.93 -5.04 -15.75
C ALA A 472 22.49 -3.62 -15.67
N ALA A 473 23.15 -3.32 -14.55
CA ALA A 473 23.98 -2.14 -14.41
C ALA A 473 25.22 -2.28 -15.33
N ASN A 474 25.86 -1.16 -15.64
CA ASN A 474 27.04 -1.17 -16.50
C ASN A 474 28.16 -2.05 -15.90
N GLY A 475 28.84 -2.83 -16.72
CA GLY A 475 29.87 -3.80 -16.28
C GLY A 475 29.33 -5.14 -15.76
N TYR A 476 28.00 -5.29 -15.65
CA TYR A 476 27.36 -6.54 -15.26
C TYR A 476 26.59 -7.15 -16.44
N ARG A 477 26.52 -8.48 -16.47
CA ARG A 477 25.47 -9.18 -17.20
C ARG A 477 24.54 -9.85 -16.22
N PHE A 478 23.28 -9.84 -16.59
CA PHE A 478 22.29 -10.70 -15.98
C PHE A 478 22.69 -12.17 -16.17
N ILE A 479 22.58 -12.95 -15.11
CA ILE A 479 22.92 -14.38 -15.12
C ILE A 479 21.68 -15.24 -15.10
N ASN A 480 20.90 -15.12 -14.03
CA ASN A 480 19.69 -15.89 -13.87
C ASN A 480 18.77 -15.28 -12.83
N TRP A 481 17.52 -15.71 -12.88
CA TRP A 481 16.56 -15.59 -11.82
C TRP A 481 16.69 -16.82 -10.94
N THR A 482 16.72 -16.63 -9.63
CA THR A 482 16.65 -17.72 -8.66
C THR A 482 15.47 -17.57 -7.72
N GLN A 483 14.95 -18.69 -7.23
CA GLN A 483 13.93 -18.77 -6.18
C GLN A 483 14.42 -19.73 -5.10
N SER A 484 14.54 -19.25 -3.85
CA SER A 484 15.13 -20.05 -2.76
C SER A 484 16.55 -20.58 -3.07
N GLY A 485 17.32 -19.85 -3.87
CA GLY A 485 18.68 -20.21 -4.30
C GLY A 485 18.76 -21.10 -5.55
N GLU A 486 17.65 -21.66 -6.02
CA GLU A 486 17.60 -22.52 -7.21
C GLU A 486 17.32 -21.69 -8.48
N GLU A 487 18.02 -21.98 -9.58
CA GLU A 487 17.83 -21.31 -10.88
C GLU A 487 16.45 -21.61 -11.47
N VAL A 488 15.70 -20.57 -11.83
CA VAL A 488 14.37 -20.68 -12.45
C VAL A 488 14.28 -20.13 -13.87
N ASN A 489 15.19 -19.24 -14.28
CA ASN A 489 15.23 -18.68 -15.64
C ASN A 489 16.58 -17.99 -15.93
N THR A 490 17.12 -18.13 -17.14
CA THR A 490 18.40 -17.48 -17.54
C THR A 490 18.21 -16.25 -18.44
N SER A 491 16.97 -15.93 -18.82
CA SER A 491 16.66 -14.70 -19.55
C SER A 491 16.41 -13.53 -18.60
N ALA A 492 16.99 -12.36 -18.91
CA ALA A 492 16.79 -11.12 -18.14
C ALA A 492 15.31 -10.71 -18.08
N VAL A 493 14.56 -11.00 -19.14
CA VAL A 493 13.11 -10.94 -19.15
C VAL A 493 12.59 -12.33 -18.78
N TYR A 494 11.99 -12.43 -17.59
CA TYR A 494 11.35 -13.66 -17.11
C TYR A 494 9.84 -13.51 -17.12
N THR A 495 9.22 -14.21 -18.06
CA THR A 495 7.77 -14.27 -18.17
C THR A 495 7.27 -15.60 -17.62
N PHE A 496 6.37 -15.56 -16.65
CA PHE A 496 5.74 -16.74 -16.09
C PHE A 496 4.29 -16.47 -15.72
N THR A 497 3.51 -17.54 -15.58
CA THR A 497 2.13 -17.45 -15.11
C THR A 497 2.10 -17.43 -13.58
N ALA A 498 1.50 -16.38 -13.01
CA ALA A 498 1.24 -16.28 -11.59
C ALA A 498 0.39 -17.46 -11.12
N SER A 499 1.01 -18.40 -10.41
CA SER A 499 0.43 -19.67 -9.95
C SER A 499 0.66 -19.92 -8.46
N GLY A 500 1.35 -18.99 -7.80
CA GLY A 500 1.75 -19.05 -6.39
C GLY A 500 2.54 -17.79 -6.03
N ASN A 501 2.64 -17.48 -4.73
CA ASN A 501 3.57 -16.46 -4.26
C ASN A 501 4.99 -16.85 -4.67
N ARG A 502 5.78 -15.88 -5.09
CA ARG A 502 7.16 -16.09 -5.50
C ARG A 502 8.05 -15.00 -4.93
N GLU A 503 9.21 -15.43 -4.45
CA GLU A 503 10.30 -14.53 -4.06
C GLU A 503 11.47 -14.83 -4.99
N LEU A 504 11.74 -13.90 -5.90
CA LEU A 504 12.70 -14.07 -6.97
C LEU A 504 13.89 -13.16 -6.75
N THR A 505 15.08 -13.64 -7.13
CA THR A 505 16.31 -12.84 -7.08
C THR A 505 16.90 -12.78 -8.47
N ALA A 506 17.09 -11.57 -9.00
CA ALA A 506 17.86 -11.33 -10.21
C ALA A 506 19.34 -11.35 -9.86
N ASN A 507 20.06 -12.36 -10.34
CA ASN A 507 21.49 -12.47 -10.13
C ASN A 507 22.25 -11.89 -11.31
N PHE A 508 23.29 -11.13 -10.99
CA PHE A 508 24.18 -10.51 -11.95
C PHE A 508 25.61 -10.96 -11.68
N GLU A 509 26.41 -11.06 -12.73
CA GLU A 509 27.86 -11.20 -12.61
C GLU A 509 28.55 -10.15 -13.45
N ILE A 510 29.81 -9.90 -13.13
CA ILE A 510 30.67 -9.00 -13.89
C ILE A 510 30.99 -9.67 -15.24
N VAL A 511 30.76 -8.98 -16.37
CA VAL A 511 31.17 -9.51 -17.69
C VAL A 511 32.66 -9.31 -17.86
N PRO A 512 33.47 -10.35 -18.16
CA PRO A 512 34.86 -10.17 -18.51
C PRO A 512 35.03 -10.14 -20.04
N HIS A 513 35.43 -9.00 -20.60
CA HIS A 513 35.86 -8.91 -22.00
C HIS A 513 37.40 -8.99 -22.12
N THR A 514 37.87 -9.67 -23.18
CA THR A 514 39.28 -9.62 -23.61
C THR A 514 39.37 -8.88 -24.93
N HIS A 515 40.05 -7.73 -24.94
CA HIS A 515 40.30 -6.91 -26.12
C HIS A 515 41.81 -6.84 -26.35
N SER A 516 42.25 -6.90 -27.62
CA SER A 516 43.64 -6.69 -28.01
C SER A 516 43.84 -5.23 -28.44
N PHE A 517 44.68 -4.50 -27.69
CA PHE A 517 44.99 -3.10 -27.94
C PHE A 517 46.44 -2.94 -28.42
N THR A 518 46.67 -1.98 -29.32
CA THR A 518 48.01 -1.46 -29.63
C THR A 518 48.22 -0.14 -28.86
N TYR A 519 49.37 0.00 -28.21
CA TYR A 519 49.67 1.13 -27.31
C TYR A 519 50.76 2.03 -27.91
N SER A 520 50.60 3.34 -27.80
CA SER A 520 51.62 4.34 -28.14
C SER A 520 51.73 5.39 -27.03
N ALA A 521 52.95 5.89 -26.76
CA ALA A 521 53.21 6.88 -25.71
C ALA A 521 53.82 8.16 -26.29
N SER A 522 53.34 9.33 -25.86
CA SER A 522 53.85 10.64 -26.22
C SER A 522 53.65 11.63 -25.07
N GLY A 523 54.72 11.99 -24.36
CA GLY A 523 54.63 12.88 -23.19
C GLY A 523 53.86 12.24 -22.04
N ASP A 524 52.92 12.98 -21.46
CA ASP A 524 52.06 12.53 -20.33
C ASP A 524 50.86 11.68 -20.77
N THR A 525 50.77 11.30 -22.06
CA THR A 525 49.63 10.58 -22.63
C THR A 525 50.04 9.23 -23.20
N ILE A 526 49.31 8.17 -22.82
CA ILE A 526 49.34 6.87 -23.48
C ILE A 526 48.04 6.72 -24.29
N THR A 527 48.13 6.38 -25.57
CA THR A 527 46.96 6.11 -26.40
C THR A 527 46.88 4.61 -26.69
N ALA A 528 45.77 3.99 -26.31
CA ALA A 528 45.45 2.60 -26.60
C ALA A 528 44.43 2.54 -27.75
N VAL A 529 44.74 1.79 -28.81
CA VAL A 529 43.91 1.67 -30.01
C VAL A 529 43.42 0.23 -30.14
N CYS A 530 42.09 0.05 -30.21
CA CYS A 530 41.42 -1.22 -30.49
C CYS A 530 41.47 -1.46 -32.01
N GLU A 531 42.21 -2.46 -32.48
CA GLU A 531 42.21 -2.81 -33.91
C GLU A 531 40.92 -3.56 -34.25
N ASN A 532 39.99 -2.85 -34.91
CA ASN A 532 38.64 -3.32 -35.15
C ASN A 532 38.58 -4.27 -36.36
N THR A 533 38.92 -5.55 -36.20
CA THR A 533 38.72 -6.55 -37.26
C THR A 533 37.31 -7.11 -37.31
N ASP A 534 36.54 -7.02 -36.21
CA ASP A 534 35.28 -7.78 -36.05
C ASP A 534 34.04 -6.89 -35.84
N GLY A 535 34.18 -5.56 -35.94
CA GLY A 535 33.07 -4.60 -35.95
C GLY A 535 32.38 -4.37 -34.61
N ASN A 536 33.08 -4.63 -33.49
CA ASN A 536 32.51 -4.57 -32.14
C ASN A 536 33.42 -3.83 -31.13
N CYS A 537 34.24 -2.86 -31.56
CA CYS A 537 34.80 -1.85 -30.64
C CYS A 537 33.73 -0.76 -30.39
N PRO A 538 33.45 -0.35 -29.14
CA PRO A 538 32.57 0.79 -28.87
C PRO A 538 33.15 2.07 -29.50
N ASP A 539 32.30 2.90 -30.12
CA ASP A 539 32.67 4.11 -30.87
C ASP A 539 33.36 5.21 -30.03
N SER A 540 33.64 4.96 -28.76
CA SER A 540 34.34 5.88 -27.87
C SER A 540 35.83 5.54 -27.83
N GLU A 541 36.63 6.28 -28.60
CA GLU A 541 38.08 6.35 -28.47
C GLU A 541 38.47 6.48 -26.99
N GLY A 542 39.12 5.44 -26.44
CA GLY A 542 39.66 5.46 -25.09
C GLY A 542 41.06 6.06 -25.10
N THR A 543 41.20 7.33 -24.74
CA THR A 543 42.52 7.92 -24.51
C THR A 543 42.91 7.64 -23.05
N LEU A 544 44.03 6.96 -22.80
CA LEU A 544 44.56 6.80 -21.43
C LEU A 544 45.41 8.03 -21.11
N THR A 545 44.74 9.10 -20.69
CA THR A 545 45.44 10.30 -20.24
C THR A 545 45.85 10.12 -18.79
N ILE A 546 47.16 10.13 -18.51
CA ILE A 546 47.62 10.28 -17.13
C ILE A 546 47.55 11.78 -16.83
N LEU A 547 46.41 12.21 -16.29
CA LEU A 547 46.29 13.56 -15.77
C LEU A 547 47.12 13.62 -14.47
N ALA A 548 48.22 14.38 -14.49
CA ALA A 548 48.87 14.79 -13.25
C ALA A 548 47.81 15.49 -12.37
N PRO A 549 47.45 14.96 -11.18
CA PRO A 549 46.42 15.59 -10.37
C PRO A 549 46.95 16.94 -9.87
N ALA A 550 46.18 18.01 -10.09
CA ALA A 550 46.44 19.31 -9.48
C ALA A 550 46.34 19.30 -7.93
N ASP A 551 45.86 18.20 -7.35
CA ASP A 551 45.41 18.09 -5.96
C ASP A 551 45.99 16.87 -5.20
N LEU A 552 47.30 16.61 -5.30
CA LEU A 552 47.99 15.64 -4.43
C LEU A 552 48.36 16.31 -3.09
N TYR A 553 47.71 15.87 -2.01
CA TYR A 553 47.94 16.32 -0.62
C TYR A 553 48.69 15.27 0.20
N ALA A 554 49.61 15.71 1.07
CA ALA A 554 50.22 14.87 2.09
C ALA A 554 49.37 14.86 3.38
N ASP A 555 48.20 14.22 3.38
CA ASP A 555 47.41 14.08 4.62
C ASP A 555 47.76 12.77 5.34
N GLY A 556 49.04 12.62 5.72
CA GLY A 556 49.52 11.62 6.68
C GLY A 556 49.40 10.12 6.36
N ILE A 557 48.44 9.66 5.56
CA ILE A 557 48.19 8.26 5.19
C ILE A 557 47.53 8.24 3.81
N THR A 558 48.15 7.54 2.84
CA THR A 558 47.71 7.26 1.46
C THR A 558 47.75 8.42 0.44
N ALA A 559 48.74 8.39 -0.46
CA ALA A 559 48.63 9.07 -1.76
C ALA A 559 47.39 8.49 -2.48
N LYS A 560 46.40 9.33 -2.81
CA LYS A 560 45.32 8.90 -3.69
C LYS A 560 45.92 8.49 -5.03
N GLU A 561 45.50 7.33 -5.52
CA GLU A 561 45.88 6.76 -6.80
C GLU A 561 45.65 7.78 -7.93
N ALA A 562 46.54 7.81 -8.93
CA ALA A 562 46.35 8.60 -10.14
C ALA A 562 44.99 8.26 -10.74
N THR A 563 44.14 9.27 -10.97
CA THR A 563 42.83 9.04 -11.59
C THR A 563 43.05 8.73 -13.06
N ILE A 564 42.87 7.46 -13.41
CA ILE A 564 42.77 7.04 -14.79
C ILE A 564 41.38 7.44 -15.28
N GLU A 565 41.28 8.41 -16.21
CA GLU A 565 40.06 8.60 -16.99
C GLU A 565 39.93 7.43 -17.95
N ASN A 566 39.40 6.32 -17.44
CA ASN A 566 39.13 5.16 -18.26
C ASN A 566 37.79 5.38 -18.97
N ASN A 567 37.82 5.80 -20.23
CA ASN A 567 36.66 5.65 -21.10
C ASN A 567 36.58 4.24 -21.72
N LEU A 568 37.48 3.32 -21.31
CA LEU A 568 37.39 1.92 -21.65
C LEU A 568 36.42 1.24 -20.67
N VAL A 569 35.21 1.00 -21.16
CA VAL A 569 34.25 0.12 -20.51
C VAL A 569 34.85 -1.29 -20.58
N ASP A 570 35.35 -1.75 -19.44
CA ASP A 570 35.87 -3.09 -19.16
C ASP A 570 37.28 -3.39 -19.71
N THR A 571 38.29 -3.43 -18.82
CA THR A 571 39.48 -4.27 -19.06
C THR A 571 40.15 -4.75 -17.78
N SER A 572 40.45 -6.05 -17.78
CA SER A 572 41.35 -6.78 -16.88
C SER A 572 42.84 -6.48 -17.17
N VAL A 573 43.22 -5.21 -17.31
CA VAL A 573 44.64 -4.82 -17.33
C VAL A 573 45.16 -4.88 -15.90
N ALA A 574 45.99 -5.87 -15.60
CA ALA A 574 46.83 -5.81 -14.41
C ALA A 574 47.84 -4.67 -14.61
N ILE A 575 47.53 -3.50 -14.04
CA ILE A 575 48.49 -2.43 -13.83
C ILE A 575 49.43 -2.94 -12.74
N SER A 576 50.50 -3.62 -13.14
CA SER A 576 51.50 -4.09 -12.20
C SER A 576 52.30 -2.88 -11.70
N ASP A 577 52.14 -2.61 -10.40
CA ASP A 577 52.96 -1.76 -9.54
C ASP A 577 53.18 -0.32 -10.03
N ILE A 578 52.47 0.63 -9.41
CA ILE A 578 52.95 2.01 -9.32
C ILE A 578 54.18 1.98 -8.40
N THR A 579 55.37 1.86 -8.98
CA THR A 579 56.62 2.04 -8.25
C THR A 579 56.90 3.53 -8.10
N TYR A 580 56.80 4.04 -6.88
CA TYR A 580 57.30 5.35 -6.51
C TYR A 580 58.83 5.25 -6.36
N SER A 581 59.59 5.80 -7.30
CA SER A 581 61.03 5.93 -7.10
C SER A 581 61.36 7.24 -6.39
N ALA A 582 61.31 7.22 -5.06
CA ALA A 582 62.18 8.04 -4.22
C ALA A 582 63.29 7.11 -3.66
N PRO A 583 64.47 7.60 -3.26
CA PRO A 583 65.62 6.73 -2.98
C PRO A 583 65.44 5.68 -1.87
N TYR A 584 64.32 5.64 -1.14
CA TYR A 584 64.02 4.65 -0.10
C TYR A 584 62.51 4.32 -0.06
N GLY A 585 62.15 3.03 -0.12
CA GLY A 585 60.80 2.51 -0.36
C GLY A 585 59.76 2.69 0.76
N LEU A 586 59.31 3.92 1.00
CA LEU A 586 58.10 4.26 1.75
C LEU A 586 57.27 5.29 0.96
N PRO A 587 55.94 5.42 1.21
CA PRO A 587 55.13 6.48 0.62
C PRO A 587 55.74 7.85 0.95
N PRO A 588 55.83 8.78 -0.02
CA PRO A 588 56.45 10.07 0.21
C PRO A 588 55.68 10.89 1.25
N LYS A 589 56.39 11.38 2.28
CA LYS A 589 55.84 12.23 3.35
C LYS A 589 56.14 13.72 3.17
N ASP A 590 57.14 14.06 2.36
CA ASP A 590 57.66 15.43 2.24
C ASP A 590 57.36 16.05 0.87
N ALA A 591 57.18 17.37 0.80
CA ALA A 591 57.07 18.10 -0.46
C ALA A 591 58.28 17.84 -1.38
N GLY A 592 58.02 17.56 -2.65
CA GLY A 592 59.07 17.23 -3.62
C GLY A 592 58.52 16.77 -4.96
N THR A 593 59.41 16.68 -5.96
CA THR A 593 59.09 16.11 -7.27
C THR A 593 59.30 14.60 -7.23
N TYR A 594 58.26 13.85 -7.60
CA TYR A 594 58.20 12.40 -7.61
C TYR A 594 57.86 11.92 -9.02
N THR A 595 58.35 10.73 -9.36
CA THR A 595 58.01 10.04 -10.61
C THR A 595 57.12 8.84 -10.31
N ALA A 596 55.97 8.77 -10.97
CA ALA A 596 55.13 7.58 -11.04
C ALA A 596 55.34 6.91 -12.41
N SER A 597 55.66 5.62 -12.42
CA SER A 597 55.75 4.83 -13.65
C SER A 597 54.60 3.84 -13.74
N VAL A 598 54.00 3.72 -14.92
CA VAL A 598 52.95 2.74 -15.24
C VAL A 598 53.40 1.89 -16.42
N THR A 599 53.46 0.57 -16.23
CA THR A 599 53.80 -0.39 -17.28
C THR A 599 52.55 -1.17 -17.70
N VAL A 600 52.21 -1.13 -18.99
CA VAL A 600 51.08 -1.89 -19.58
C VAL A 600 51.57 -2.66 -20.80
N GLY A 601 51.41 -3.99 -20.79
CA GLY A 601 51.75 -4.84 -21.94
C GLY A 601 53.23 -4.79 -22.37
N GLY A 602 54.15 -4.41 -21.47
CA GLY A 602 55.58 -4.25 -21.75
C GLY A 602 56.04 -2.85 -22.17
N ALA A 603 55.11 -1.90 -22.36
CA ALA A 603 55.43 -0.48 -22.54
C ALA A 603 55.34 0.26 -21.19
N THR A 604 56.32 1.10 -20.86
CA THR A 604 56.36 1.88 -19.61
C THR A 604 56.22 3.37 -19.91
N ALA A 605 55.28 4.04 -19.26
CA ALA A 605 55.19 5.50 -19.23
C ALA A 605 55.54 6.02 -17.84
N THR A 606 56.10 7.23 -17.78
CA THR A 606 56.53 7.88 -16.54
C THR A 606 55.92 9.27 -16.48
N VAL A 607 55.31 9.63 -15.35
CA VAL A 607 54.78 10.97 -15.07
C VAL A 607 55.48 11.55 -13.85
N GLU A 608 56.01 12.76 -14.01
CA GLU A 608 56.52 13.58 -12.92
C GLU A 608 55.37 14.35 -12.27
N PHE A 609 55.24 14.26 -10.95
CA PHE A 609 54.29 15.06 -10.18
C PHE A 609 55.00 15.68 -8.97
N THR A 610 54.54 16.85 -8.53
CA THR A 610 55.10 17.52 -7.35
C THR A 610 54.09 17.49 -6.21
N LEU A 611 54.47 16.89 -5.08
CA LEU A 611 53.69 16.96 -3.84
C LEU A 611 53.86 18.35 -3.23
N LEU A 612 52.73 19.03 -2.99
CA LEU A 612 52.68 20.37 -2.42
C LEU A 612 52.27 20.29 -0.95
N ASN A 613 53.02 20.95 -0.06
CA ASN A 613 52.57 21.14 1.33
C ASN A 613 51.45 22.19 1.35
N TYR A 614 50.32 21.83 1.94
CA TYR A 614 49.22 22.75 2.21
C TYR A 614 49.17 23.01 3.70
N ALA A 615 49.01 24.28 4.08
CA ALA A 615 48.98 24.70 5.47
C ALA A 615 47.64 24.32 6.14
N ALA A 616 46.54 24.52 5.44
CA ALA A 616 45.20 24.32 6.01
C ALA A 616 44.15 23.97 4.95
N LYS A 617 43.06 23.35 5.40
CA LYS A 617 41.81 23.20 4.64
C LYS A 617 40.71 24.05 5.25
N VAL A 618 39.75 24.49 4.45
CA VAL A 618 38.57 25.22 4.91
C VAL A 618 37.32 24.43 4.52
N THR A 619 36.41 24.24 5.48
CA THR A 619 35.07 23.71 5.25
C THR A 619 34.01 24.74 5.61
N ASP A 620 32.83 24.67 5.00
CA ASP A 620 31.68 25.51 5.36
C ASP A 620 31.02 25.01 6.66
N LYS A 621 29.96 25.69 7.08
CA LYS A 621 29.19 25.36 8.29
C LYS A 621 28.53 23.97 8.28
N ASP A 622 28.33 23.39 7.09
CA ASP A 622 27.70 22.08 6.90
C ASP A 622 28.76 20.97 6.73
N GLY A 623 30.05 21.31 6.77
CA GLY A 623 31.17 20.39 6.64
C GLY A 623 31.62 20.13 5.21
N ASN A 624 31.11 20.88 4.22
CA ASN A 624 31.53 20.74 2.83
C ASN A 624 32.87 21.45 2.59
N ALA A 625 33.70 20.91 1.70
CA ALA A 625 34.98 21.51 1.36
C ALA A 625 34.81 22.86 0.64
N VAL A 626 35.40 23.92 1.20
CA VAL A 626 35.53 25.25 0.57
C VAL A 626 36.84 25.33 -0.21
N GLY A 627 37.92 24.74 0.31
CA GLY A 627 39.20 24.65 -0.37
C GLY A 627 40.36 24.19 0.51
N THR A 628 41.53 24.01 -0.11
CA THR A 628 42.82 23.70 0.53
C THR A 628 43.85 24.75 0.16
N TYR A 629 44.56 25.28 1.15
CA TYR A 629 45.34 26.51 1.02
C TYR A 629 46.80 26.29 1.41
N LYS A 630 47.71 26.81 0.57
CA LYS A 630 49.17 26.66 0.75
C LYS A 630 49.70 27.45 1.94
N THR A 631 49.02 28.55 2.25
CA THR A 631 49.37 29.41 3.38
C THR A 631 48.16 29.55 4.31
N PHE A 632 48.46 29.82 5.58
CA PHE A 632 47.41 30.11 6.55
C PHE A 632 46.67 31.42 6.24
N GLU A 633 47.37 32.40 5.64
CA GLU A 633 46.79 33.70 5.24
C GLU A 633 45.70 33.54 4.17
N ASP A 634 45.93 32.66 3.18
CA ASP A 634 44.93 32.36 2.16
C ASP A 634 43.72 31.64 2.75
N ALA A 635 43.94 30.76 3.73
CA ALA A 635 42.87 30.05 4.43
C ALA A 635 41.99 31.01 5.25
N ILE A 636 42.60 31.98 5.94
CA ILE A 636 41.89 33.06 6.63
C ILE A 636 41.03 33.84 5.63
N THR A 637 41.64 34.30 4.52
CA THR A 637 40.93 35.09 3.50
C THR A 637 39.69 34.36 2.98
N ALA A 638 39.77 33.03 2.82
CA ALA A 638 38.63 32.22 2.42
C ALA A 638 37.56 32.07 3.53
N ALA A 639 37.98 31.88 4.77
CA ALA A 639 37.07 31.71 5.90
C ALA A 639 36.32 33.01 6.25
N GLU A 640 36.94 34.17 6.13
CA GLU A 640 36.32 35.48 6.37
C GLU A 640 35.09 35.74 5.47
N GLY A 641 35.05 35.12 4.29
CA GLY A 641 33.93 35.21 3.35
C GLY A 641 32.76 34.25 3.63
N SER A 642 32.88 33.33 4.60
CA SER A 642 31.91 32.24 4.82
C SER A 642 31.57 32.08 6.30
N GLU A 643 30.32 32.42 6.65
CA GLU A 643 29.82 32.37 8.04
C GLU A 643 29.69 30.92 8.54
N GLY A 644 30.34 30.63 9.68
CA GLY A 644 30.36 29.32 10.31
C GLY A 644 31.39 28.35 9.73
N SER A 645 32.33 28.82 8.91
CA SER A 645 33.39 27.97 8.33
C SER A 645 34.39 27.45 9.38
N THR A 646 35.12 26.39 9.03
CA THR A 646 36.20 25.83 9.86
C THR A 646 37.49 25.75 9.04
N ILE A 647 38.55 26.39 9.53
CA ILE A 647 39.92 26.20 9.07
C ILE A 647 40.53 25.07 9.88
N THR A 648 40.95 23.97 9.23
CA THR A 648 41.67 22.86 9.88
C THR A 648 43.12 22.86 9.43
N LEU A 649 44.06 22.91 10.38
CA LEU A 649 45.49 22.80 10.07
C LEU A 649 45.84 21.39 9.58
N LEU A 650 46.67 21.34 8.55
CA LEU A 650 47.16 20.09 7.96
C LEU A 650 48.62 19.80 8.35
N ASP A 651 49.38 20.84 8.69
CA ASP A 651 50.78 20.74 9.11
C ASP A 651 51.13 21.81 10.15
N ASP A 652 52.29 21.69 10.77
CA ASP A 652 52.86 22.74 11.59
C ASP A 652 53.23 23.95 10.71
N ILE A 653 52.76 25.13 11.08
CA ILE A 653 52.89 26.36 10.30
C ILE A 653 53.78 27.33 11.05
N THR A 654 54.89 27.73 10.43
CA THR A 654 55.68 28.87 10.89
C THR A 654 55.34 30.11 10.07
N LEU A 655 54.71 31.08 10.71
CA LEU A 655 54.32 32.37 10.17
C LEU A 655 55.51 33.32 10.14
N THR A 656 55.60 34.08 9.06
CA THR A 656 56.61 35.13 8.89
C THR A 656 56.12 36.51 9.31
N LYS A 657 54.83 36.64 9.60
CA LYS A 657 54.15 37.87 10.05
C LYS A 657 52.87 37.54 10.82
N GLU A 658 52.40 38.51 11.59
CA GLU A 658 51.09 38.45 12.26
C GLU A 658 49.94 38.24 11.28
N GLN A 659 48.91 37.52 11.73
CA GLN A 659 47.74 37.20 10.92
C GLN A 659 46.54 38.00 11.41
N ASN A 660 46.03 38.87 10.53
CA ASN A 660 44.92 39.77 10.85
C ASN A 660 43.59 39.10 10.51
N ILE A 661 42.73 38.93 11.51
CA ILE A 661 41.35 38.47 11.34
C ILE A 661 40.44 39.69 11.34
N ARG A 662 39.99 40.09 10.16
CA ARG A 662 39.30 41.36 9.89
C ARG A 662 37.80 41.28 10.18
N SER A 663 37.17 40.16 9.86
CA SER A 663 35.70 40.00 9.95
C SER A 663 35.28 38.54 9.88
N GLY A 664 34.01 38.28 10.15
CA GLY A 664 33.40 36.97 9.94
C GLY A 664 33.43 36.08 11.18
N LYS A 665 32.71 34.97 11.09
CA LYS A 665 32.53 34.01 12.18
C LYS A 665 33.03 32.65 11.73
N PHE A 666 34.15 32.19 12.26
CA PHE A 666 34.71 30.90 11.86
C PHE A 666 35.52 30.24 12.98
N THR A 667 35.81 28.96 12.79
CA THR A 667 36.58 28.14 13.72
C THR A 667 37.97 27.87 13.17
N LEU A 668 39.01 28.06 13.98
CA LEU A 668 40.35 27.54 13.77
C LEU A 668 40.50 26.23 14.55
N ASP A 669 40.61 25.12 13.83
CA ASP A 669 40.91 23.80 14.37
C ASP A 669 42.40 23.49 14.17
N LEU A 670 43.14 23.41 15.28
CA LEU A 670 44.57 23.11 15.29
C LEU A 670 44.87 21.68 14.88
N ASN A 671 43.94 20.73 15.08
CA ASN A 671 44.09 19.33 14.66
C ASN A 671 45.46 18.70 15.07
N GLY A 672 45.92 18.99 16.28
CA GLY A 672 47.20 18.52 16.82
C GLY A 672 48.45 19.21 16.24
N LYS A 673 48.28 20.32 15.50
CA LYS A 673 49.37 21.06 14.83
C LYS A 673 49.73 22.36 15.53
N ASN A 674 50.93 22.85 15.24
CA ASN A 674 51.50 24.07 15.79
C ASN A 674 51.38 25.23 14.81
N LEU A 675 50.79 26.35 15.25
CA LEU A 675 50.78 27.62 14.54
C LEU A 675 51.75 28.58 15.25
N ILE A 676 52.94 28.72 14.69
CA ILE A 676 54.08 29.39 15.32
C ILE A 676 54.35 30.71 14.60
N ASN A 677 54.62 31.81 15.32
CA ASN A 677 55.25 33.00 14.74
C ASN A 677 56.58 33.26 15.44
N GLU A 678 57.68 33.27 14.69
CA GLU A 678 59.02 33.45 15.25
C GLU A 678 59.33 34.88 15.69
N ASN A 679 58.78 35.88 15.00
CA ASN A 679 59.18 37.29 15.14
C ASN A 679 57.96 38.22 15.24
N GLY A 680 57.03 37.85 16.12
CA GLY A 680 55.86 38.66 16.42
C GLY A 680 54.67 37.83 16.89
N ARG A 681 53.51 38.49 16.98
CA ARG A 681 52.26 37.89 17.45
C ARG A 681 51.69 36.93 16.43
N VAL A 682 50.94 35.93 16.87
CA VAL A 682 50.35 34.95 15.97
C VAL A 682 49.07 35.52 15.34
N LEU A 683 48.11 35.93 16.17
CA LEU A 683 46.79 36.39 15.72
C LEU A 683 46.48 37.81 16.20
N TYR A 684 45.91 38.61 15.30
CA TYR A 684 45.37 39.94 15.59
C TYR A 684 43.90 39.99 15.14
N ILE A 685 42.97 39.93 16.09
CA ILE A 685 41.53 39.81 15.84
C ILE A 685 40.90 41.20 15.97
N LEU A 686 40.29 41.70 14.89
CA LEU A 686 39.63 43.01 14.85
C LEU A 686 38.19 42.97 15.38
N GLU A 687 37.61 44.14 15.68
CA GLU A 687 36.31 44.31 16.36
C GLU A 687 35.14 43.53 15.72
N GLU A 688 35.17 43.34 14.40
CA GLU A 688 34.09 42.68 13.63
C GLU A 688 34.26 41.16 13.48
N ALA A 689 35.27 40.55 14.10
CA ALA A 689 35.57 39.13 13.99
C ALA A 689 35.07 38.32 15.20
N ASP A 690 34.50 37.14 14.95
CA ASP A 690 34.11 36.13 15.95
C ASP A 690 34.89 34.82 15.68
N LEU A 691 36.05 34.67 16.31
CA LEU A 691 36.93 33.52 16.14
C LEU A 691 36.71 32.50 17.25
N THR A 692 36.54 31.24 16.88
CA THR A 692 36.61 30.10 17.80
C THR A 692 37.89 29.31 17.57
N ILE A 693 38.66 29.01 18.61
CA ILE A 693 39.87 28.18 18.56
C ILE A 693 39.55 26.85 19.23
N LYS A 694 39.83 25.75 18.54
CA LYS A 694 39.75 24.39 19.07
C LYS A 694 40.92 23.56 18.57
N ASP A 695 41.12 22.42 19.21
CA ASP A 695 42.08 21.41 18.83
C ASP A 695 41.44 20.03 18.87
N SER A 696 41.13 19.48 17.69
CA SER A 696 40.55 18.13 17.55
C SER A 696 41.59 17.00 17.57
N GLY A 697 42.88 17.31 17.38
CA GLY A 697 43.95 16.32 17.25
C GLY A 697 44.79 16.10 18.51
N GLU A 698 44.52 16.87 19.57
CA GLU A 698 45.24 16.93 20.84
C GLU A 698 46.70 17.40 20.73
N GLY A 699 47.09 18.36 21.57
CA GLY A 699 48.48 18.86 21.68
C GLY A 699 48.85 19.95 20.67
N GLY A 700 47.89 20.43 19.88
CA GLY A 700 48.07 21.57 18.98
C GLY A 700 48.32 22.86 19.74
N THR A 701 49.22 23.69 19.21
CA THR A 701 49.64 24.93 19.87
C THR A 701 49.53 26.16 18.98
N ILE A 702 49.27 27.32 19.58
CA ILE A 702 49.43 28.64 18.98
C ILE A 702 50.55 29.33 19.76
N GLU A 703 51.70 29.53 19.11
CA GLU A 703 52.93 29.93 19.80
C GLU A 703 53.60 31.13 19.16
N THR A 704 53.95 32.14 19.96
CA THR A 704 54.95 33.13 19.55
C THR A 704 56.29 32.80 20.19
N LYS A 705 57.38 32.88 19.41
CA LYS A 705 58.76 32.79 19.92
C LYS A 705 59.37 34.16 20.23
N ASP A 706 58.63 35.23 19.97
CA ASP A 706 59.07 36.60 20.27
C ASP A 706 58.82 36.89 21.76
N GLU A 707 59.91 36.91 22.52
CA GLU A 707 59.98 37.18 23.97
C GLU A 707 59.63 38.65 24.34
N SER A 708 58.86 39.36 23.52
CA SER A 708 58.47 40.76 23.77
C SER A 708 57.02 41.08 23.45
N VAL A 709 56.22 40.08 23.03
CA VAL A 709 54.83 40.28 22.59
C VAL A 709 53.89 39.20 23.13
N ASP A 710 52.61 39.55 23.28
CA ASP A 710 51.58 38.56 23.58
C ASP A 710 51.21 37.77 22.32
N CYS A 711 50.91 36.48 22.49
CA CYS A 711 50.62 35.58 21.37
C CYS A 711 49.40 36.01 20.54
N ILE A 712 48.34 36.50 21.20
CA ILE A 712 47.08 36.90 20.55
C ILE A 712 46.63 38.29 21.02
N TYR A 713 46.22 39.14 20.09
CA TYR A 713 45.49 40.39 20.37
C TYR A 713 44.03 40.24 19.95
N ASN A 714 43.10 40.49 20.87
CA ASN A 714 41.65 40.38 20.61
C ASN A 714 40.92 41.70 20.82
N TYR A 715 40.44 42.31 19.75
CA TYR A 715 39.49 43.44 19.76
C TYR A 715 38.05 43.01 19.48
N GLY A 716 37.84 41.85 18.85
CA GLY A 716 36.53 41.30 18.54
C GLY A 716 36.04 40.31 19.61
N LYS A 717 35.46 39.20 19.15
CA LYS A 717 35.07 38.08 20.00
C LYS A 717 35.99 36.89 19.75
N LEU A 718 36.59 36.39 20.83
CA LEU A 718 37.43 35.20 20.82
C LEU A 718 36.82 34.15 21.75
N THR A 719 36.65 32.94 21.25
CA THR A 719 36.28 31.76 22.04
C THR A 719 37.42 30.75 21.96
N VAL A 720 37.97 30.32 23.10
CA VAL A 720 38.97 29.25 23.18
C VAL A 720 38.28 28.03 23.79
N GLU A 721 37.99 27.04 22.94
CA GLU A 721 37.37 25.77 23.34
C GLU A 721 38.41 24.75 23.78
N SER A 722 39.52 24.60 23.07
CA SER A 722 40.63 23.70 23.44
C SER A 722 41.93 24.09 22.73
N GLY A 723 43.04 23.44 23.08
CA GLY A 723 44.38 23.72 22.56
C GLY A 723 45.25 24.54 23.51
N ILE A 724 46.51 24.79 23.12
CA ILE A 724 47.50 25.45 23.98
C ILE A 724 48.00 26.74 23.34
N ILE A 725 47.90 27.87 24.05
CA ILE A 725 48.45 29.15 23.61
C ILE A 725 49.73 29.42 24.42
N LYS A 726 50.84 29.66 23.73
CA LYS A 726 52.17 29.89 24.32
C LYS A 726 52.79 31.19 23.83
N GLY A 727 53.48 31.89 24.72
CA GLY A 727 54.21 33.09 24.36
C GLY A 727 54.78 33.81 25.57
N ASP A 728 55.46 34.91 25.32
CA ASP A 728 55.96 35.76 26.40
C ASP A 728 54.80 36.32 27.26
N GLY A 729 53.71 36.70 26.58
CA GLY A 729 52.37 36.83 27.13
C GLY A 729 51.35 36.02 26.31
N GLY A 730 50.21 35.69 26.91
CA GLY A 730 49.23 34.81 26.28
C GLY A 730 48.26 35.56 25.36
N ILE A 731 47.23 36.15 25.94
CA ILE A 731 46.15 36.83 25.23
C ILE A 731 45.99 38.25 25.77
N ARG A 732 46.14 39.24 24.90
CA ARG A 732 45.77 40.63 25.19
C ARG A 732 44.34 40.89 24.71
N ASN A 733 43.42 41.12 25.65
CA ASN A 733 42.00 41.27 25.36
C ASN A 733 41.50 42.72 25.53
N PHE A 734 40.92 43.25 24.46
CA PHE A 734 40.20 44.52 24.40
C PHE A 734 38.70 44.34 24.05
N GLY A 735 38.31 43.15 23.58
CA GLY A 735 36.92 42.81 23.23
C GLY A 735 36.27 41.83 24.21
N VAL A 736 35.62 40.79 23.67
CA VAL A 736 34.98 39.73 24.45
C VAL A 736 35.76 38.42 24.30
N LEU A 737 36.17 37.83 25.42
CA LEU A 737 36.86 36.55 25.48
C LEU A 737 36.02 35.53 26.24
N TYR A 738 35.80 34.37 25.63
CA TYR A 738 35.25 33.16 26.25
C TYR A 738 36.35 32.10 26.31
N PHE A 739 36.67 31.62 27.50
CA PHE A 739 37.70 30.62 27.73
C PHE A 739 37.05 29.40 28.38
N ASN A 740 36.89 28.33 27.61
CA ASN A 740 36.02 27.22 27.97
C ASN A 740 36.78 25.98 28.46
N ASP A 741 37.91 25.59 27.84
CA ASP A 741 38.73 24.42 28.26
C ASP A 741 40.18 24.44 27.69
N GLY A 742 40.67 25.61 27.27
CA GLY A 742 42.03 25.76 26.72
C GLY A 742 43.13 25.81 27.79
N THR A 743 44.39 25.79 27.34
CA THR A 743 45.54 26.13 28.19
C THR A 743 46.24 27.38 27.65
N VAL A 744 46.58 28.32 28.52
CA VAL A 744 47.49 29.43 28.20
C VAL A 744 48.70 29.36 29.10
N GLU A 745 49.89 29.26 28.51
CA GLU A 745 51.18 29.26 29.22
C GLU A 745 51.96 30.50 28.79
N ALA A 746 52.08 31.47 29.70
CA ALA A 746 52.86 32.67 29.48
C ALA A 746 54.19 32.63 30.25
N ASP A 747 55.28 33.12 29.64
CA ASP A 747 56.62 33.03 30.21
C ASP A 747 56.99 34.20 31.15
N ASN A 748 56.69 35.45 30.77
CA ASN A 748 57.03 36.65 31.56
C ASN A 748 55.82 37.56 31.87
N TYR A 749 54.88 37.69 30.94
CA TYR A 749 53.67 38.50 31.03
C TYR A 749 52.41 37.65 31.37
N PRO A 750 51.25 38.28 31.61
CA PRO A 750 50.06 37.53 31.98
C PRO A 750 49.62 36.54 30.90
N ALA A 751 49.01 35.42 31.31
CA ALA A 751 48.29 34.54 30.38
C ALA A 751 47.11 35.29 29.74
N ILE A 752 46.41 36.13 30.51
CA ILE A 752 45.40 37.04 29.97
C ILE A 752 45.64 38.45 30.52
N ALA A 753 45.85 39.42 29.63
CA ALA A 753 45.85 40.84 29.95
C ALA A 753 44.58 41.49 29.41
N ASN A 754 43.62 41.77 30.30
CA ASN A 754 42.28 42.27 29.97
C ASN A 754 42.18 43.78 30.22
N TYR A 755 41.85 44.58 29.20
CA TYR A 755 41.92 46.06 29.26
C TYR A 755 40.59 46.77 28.95
N ASN A 756 40.32 47.88 29.67
CA ASN A 756 39.20 48.80 29.44
C ASN A 756 37.80 48.16 29.66
N ASP A 757 36.79 48.54 28.86
CA ASP A 757 35.41 48.03 28.88
C ASP A 757 35.25 46.57 28.37
N SER A 758 36.35 45.86 28.20
CA SER A 758 36.42 44.47 27.73
C SER A 758 35.82 43.49 28.75
N THR A 759 35.46 42.29 28.27
CA THR A 759 34.89 41.25 29.12
C THR A 759 35.56 39.90 28.87
N VAL A 760 35.96 39.23 29.94
CA VAL A 760 36.48 37.86 29.93
C VAL A 760 35.53 36.96 30.73
N TYR A 761 35.14 35.84 30.13
CA TYR A 761 34.42 34.74 30.77
C TYR A 761 35.34 33.52 30.79
N VAL A 762 35.68 33.03 31.98
CA VAL A 762 36.43 31.78 32.17
C VAL A 762 35.47 30.73 32.72
N TYR A 763 35.18 29.69 31.94
CA TYR A 763 34.31 28.58 32.35
C TYR A 763 35.11 27.37 32.85
N ASP A 764 36.17 26.99 32.15
CA ASP A 764 37.14 25.96 32.55
C ASP A 764 38.48 26.19 31.81
N GLY A 765 39.51 25.40 32.14
CA GLY A 765 40.83 25.46 31.50
C GLY A 765 41.96 25.98 32.41
N VAL A 766 43.18 26.06 31.88
CA VAL A 766 44.40 26.28 32.67
C VAL A 766 45.10 27.58 32.24
N LEU A 767 45.18 28.56 33.15
CA LEU A 767 45.84 29.85 32.92
C LEU A 767 47.08 29.97 33.80
N LYS A 768 48.25 29.91 33.18
CA LYS A 768 49.55 30.02 33.85
C LYS A 768 50.26 31.32 33.48
N GLY A 769 50.50 32.15 34.48
CA GLY A 769 51.10 33.46 34.31
C GLY A 769 52.62 33.40 34.24
N GLY A 770 53.22 34.37 33.57
CA GLY A 770 54.66 34.49 33.51
C GLY A 770 55.32 34.84 34.83
N LYS A 771 56.62 34.56 34.94
CA LYS A 771 57.42 34.72 36.18
C LYS A 771 57.35 36.11 36.83
N ASN A 772 57.02 37.14 36.05
CA ASN A 772 57.01 38.54 36.47
C ASN A 772 55.60 39.14 36.56
N SER A 773 54.53 38.35 36.42
CA SER A 773 53.14 38.82 36.41
C SER A 773 52.16 37.76 36.94
N GLY A 774 50.88 38.12 37.09
CA GLY A 774 49.84 37.14 37.45
C GLY A 774 49.29 36.41 36.22
N ALA A 775 48.57 35.30 36.40
CA ALA A 775 47.93 34.61 35.28
C ALA A 775 46.90 35.48 34.56
N VAL A 776 46.15 36.29 35.30
CA VAL A 776 45.24 37.27 34.72
C VAL A 776 45.54 38.66 35.27
N GLU A 777 45.87 39.60 34.39
CA GLU A 777 45.86 41.04 34.69
C GLU A 777 44.53 41.62 34.21
N ASN A 778 43.67 42.03 35.14
CA ASN A 778 42.33 42.50 34.81
C ASN A 778 42.17 44.00 35.05
N GLY A 779 41.84 44.75 34.01
CA GLY A 779 41.40 46.14 34.04
C GLY A 779 39.97 46.34 33.53
N GLY A 780 39.26 45.26 33.17
CA GLY A 780 37.87 45.26 32.68
C GLY A 780 36.95 44.35 33.49
N LYS A 781 35.97 43.71 32.85
CA LYS A 781 35.08 42.75 33.51
C LYS A 781 35.63 41.34 33.38
N LEU A 782 35.73 40.64 34.52
CA LEU A 782 36.14 39.24 34.59
C LEU A 782 35.07 38.43 35.32
N TYR A 783 34.58 37.37 34.67
CA TYR A 783 33.67 36.39 35.23
C TYR A 783 34.35 35.03 35.22
N VAL A 784 34.47 34.39 36.38
CA VAL A 784 35.11 33.08 36.53
C VAL A 784 34.08 32.10 37.09
N TYR A 785 33.83 31.02 36.35
CA TYR A 785 32.90 29.94 36.69
C TYR A 785 33.61 28.61 36.96
N GLY A 786 34.90 28.46 36.59
CA GLY A 786 35.73 27.26 36.79
C GLY A 786 37.17 27.45 36.25
N GLY A 787 37.97 26.37 36.21
CA GLY A 787 39.36 26.37 35.73
C GLY A 787 40.47 26.53 36.79
N GLU A 788 41.72 26.24 36.38
CA GLU A 788 42.94 26.42 37.16
C GLU A 788 43.62 27.74 36.78
N ILE A 789 43.46 28.78 37.61
CA ILE A 789 44.07 30.11 37.40
C ILE A 789 45.15 30.33 38.47
N GLU A 790 46.42 30.44 38.08
CA GLU A 790 47.52 30.52 39.04
C GLU A 790 47.46 31.78 39.93
N SER A 791 47.09 32.93 39.37
CA SER A 791 46.92 34.19 40.11
C SER A 791 46.14 35.24 39.32
N ILE A 792 45.44 36.14 40.02
CA ILE A 792 44.70 37.24 39.41
C ILE A 792 45.20 38.55 40.04
N VAL A 793 45.66 39.47 39.20
CA VAL A 793 46.09 40.82 39.56
C VAL A 793 45.07 41.80 38.99
N ASN A 794 44.30 42.45 39.85
CA ASN A 794 43.35 43.47 39.42
C ASN A 794 44.07 44.83 39.38
N VAL A 795 44.14 45.44 38.19
CA VAL A 795 44.85 46.71 37.95
C VAL A 795 43.93 47.93 37.97
N ASN A 796 42.61 47.74 38.14
CA ASN A 796 41.64 48.79 38.47
C ASN A 796 40.54 48.30 39.41
#